data_AF-A0A9Q9ZQ67-F1
#
_entry.id   AF-A0A9Q9ZQ67-F1
#
_cell.length_a   1.000
_cell.length_b   1.000
_cell.length_c   1.000
_cell.angle_alpha   90.00
_cell.angle_beta   90.00
_cell.angle_gamma   90.00
#
_symmetry.space_group_name_H-M   'P 1'
#
loop_
_entity.id
_entity.type
_entity.pdbx_description
1 polymer ?
#
loop_
_entity_poly.entity_id
_entity_poly.type
_entity_poly.pdbx_seq_one_letter_code
_entity_poly.pdbx_strand_id
1 'polypeptide(L)'
;MWWKVGLALVMCSGLTSSEAREEHRDSPPRNTMFRAPVETLDFGFVPSVVYETHAFYEPGPIGIVFQMVHAFLYVVQPNPFPKDLIVKMVQQNMGGIKGDDYKKPENVVLLLQAIYYELGFIVLSVLGLVFVLFMPVVGLFFCVCRCCENCGGEMHQRQKKSGDCLKGFYMATLIATSVFLAVGVTIAYAANQNITNQIKSTRRLVSSNIRDLKSFANYTPVQIDYVSAQYTTAKNKVLSDLDNIGNLLGGQIHNQLEREVVPALDNALRMTAVKVEGAVKAMRETKESLESVTTTLEILQEGTGRLQISLQSERASLSNTLNDPACSNGDVTHTCNTIRGTLSQLALSANFHGLPDVEAPLANLDAVLKTDLSNIVQKGYSSFNNTPRLVREQTKEILSALPKVKGLLDKSGGEIVAFTKMFPVEPALENFTKFLTESQKNIEAYYPQIDQLDFYRWIGCVVICCMVVLVLTFNFLGLLCGSCGYDKNTTPTTRGCLSNTGGNLLMASVGFSFIFSWVLMGVVVTSFIVGGNVEKLVCEPLANRQIFKIIDTPYMVHPAKKNFLPGMLFQDPNIDLTMGSMYRDCYENHGLYSALQLETSFNFNKFLNATVYNLELNKIFNSVSVDLQGMLLLEQEGKDNLIDFANTGVGEIDYQAYLTEVNKGVTVVDLLSYANELEAQADQLPRGALENALKGHASSIRQIHKEQVVPMEQATKFVKARGTLSQSIKLLQKTSRELPIKVTNVLNAIEAAEYLIANNASHVVKQEADKFIKKLLGYFSQYTEWVKHSLEMEVAQCKPISNIIDSLEIVSCSFIVDSVNTFWFGLGGCCLLLIPSIILSVKLAKFYRRMDTEDVFDDGGENWN
;
A
#
# COMPACT_ATOMS: atom_id res chain seq x y z
N MET A 1 -19.64 -36.18 51.47
CA MET A 1 -19.36 -36.02 50.01
C MET A 1 -20.61 -36.17 49.12
N TRP A 2 -21.75 -36.65 49.65
CA TRP A 2 -22.96 -36.95 48.85
C TRP A 2 -23.95 -35.77 48.64
N TRP A 3 -23.75 -34.61 49.28
CA TRP A 3 -24.65 -33.45 49.10
C TRP A 3 -24.30 -32.60 47.88
N LYS A 4 -23.07 -32.66 47.36
CA LYS A 4 -22.61 -31.81 46.25
C LYS A 4 -23.11 -32.26 44.87
N VAL A 5 -23.51 -33.53 44.72
CA VAL A 5 -24.03 -34.07 43.45
C VAL A 5 -25.51 -33.72 43.25
N GLY A 6 -26.28 -33.53 44.33
CA GLY A 6 -27.69 -33.13 44.26
C GLY A 6 -27.94 -31.65 43.96
N LEU A 7 -26.94 -30.78 44.18
CA LEU A 7 -27.09 -29.33 43.99
C LEU A 7 -26.81 -28.87 42.54
N ALA A 8 -26.12 -29.69 41.75
CA ALA A 8 -25.76 -29.36 40.36
C ALA A 8 -26.94 -29.46 39.38
N LEU A 9 -27.97 -30.25 39.71
CA LEU A 9 -29.17 -30.40 38.87
C LEU A 9 -30.18 -29.24 39.01
N VAL A 10 -30.02 -28.37 40.01
CA VAL A 10 -30.96 -27.27 40.30
C VAL A 10 -30.43 -25.89 39.87
N MET A 11 -29.16 -25.78 39.48
CA MET A 11 -28.52 -24.49 39.13
C MET A 11 -28.34 -24.25 37.61
N CYS A 12 -28.94 -25.05 36.74
CA CYS A 12 -28.89 -24.87 35.28
C CYS A 12 -29.95 -23.89 34.74
N SER A 13 -30.28 -22.85 35.49
CA SER A 13 -31.23 -21.80 35.08
C SER A 13 -30.67 -20.44 35.46
N GLY A 14 -29.64 -20.01 34.75
CA GLY A 14 -29.13 -18.64 34.89
C GLY A 14 -27.68 -18.51 34.43
N LEU A 15 -27.47 -17.50 33.59
CA LEU A 15 -26.19 -16.92 33.17
C LEU A 15 -25.51 -17.59 31.97
N THR A 16 -25.82 -17.09 30.79
CA THR A 16 -24.80 -16.87 29.75
C THR A 16 -24.76 -15.37 29.45
N SER A 17 -23.80 -14.71 30.08
CA SER A 17 -23.34 -13.37 29.72
C SER A 17 -22.56 -13.48 28.42
N SER A 18 -22.92 -12.65 27.44
CA SER A 18 -22.14 -12.35 26.26
C SER A 18 -20.81 -11.70 26.68
N GLU A 19 -19.68 -12.35 26.44
CA GLU A 19 -18.37 -11.69 26.42
C GLU A 19 -18.01 -11.36 24.99
N ALA A 20 -18.07 -10.07 24.68
CA ALA A 20 -17.60 -9.47 23.45
C ALA A 20 -16.08 -9.62 23.36
N ARG A 21 -15.61 -10.19 22.25
CA ARG A 21 -14.19 -10.33 21.91
C ARG A 21 -13.71 -8.99 21.34
N GLU A 22 -12.83 -8.31 22.07
CA GLU A 22 -12.17 -7.07 21.64
C GLU A 22 -11.27 -7.34 20.42
N GLU A 23 -11.52 -6.62 19.33
CA GLU A 23 -10.63 -6.51 18.16
C GLU A 23 -9.38 -5.70 18.54
N HIS A 24 -8.24 -6.37 18.66
CA HIS A 24 -6.93 -5.70 18.65
C HIS A 24 -6.54 -5.35 17.22
N ARG A 25 -6.63 -4.05 16.90
CA ARG A 25 -6.24 -3.46 15.63
C ARG A 25 -4.76 -3.08 15.68
N ASP A 26 -3.89 -4.06 15.45
CA ASP A 26 -2.45 -3.79 15.33
C ASP A 26 -2.15 -3.06 14.02
N SER A 27 -1.58 -1.87 14.17
CA SER A 27 -1.13 -1.01 13.08
C SER A 27 0.31 -1.40 12.72
N PRO A 28 0.66 -1.64 11.45
CA PRO A 28 2.04 -2.00 11.11
C PRO A 28 2.98 -0.77 11.25
N PRO A 29 4.24 -0.99 11.65
CA PRO A 29 5.20 0.08 11.91
C PRO A 29 5.63 0.76 10.61
N ARG A 30 5.54 2.09 10.63
CA ARG A 30 5.84 3.00 9.53
C ARG A 30 7.36 3.18 9.38
N ASN A 31 8.03 2.22 8.75
CA ASN A 31 9.42 2.38 8.30
C ASN A 31 9.44 2.91 6.85
N THR A 32 9.07 4.17 6.66
CA THR A 32 9.31 4.89 5.40
C THR A 32 10.78 5.26 5.30
N MET A 33 11.58 4.35 4.73
CA MET A 33 12.85 4.72 4.11
C MET A 33 12.51 5.67 2.95
N PHE A 34 13.09 6.88 2.93
CA PHE A 34 12.90 7.89 1.88
C PHE A 34 13.28 7.32 0.50
N ARG A 35 12.34 6.66 -0.18
CA ARG A 35 12.38 6.35 -1.61
C ARG A 35 11.74 7.53 -2.32
N ALA A 36 12.41 8.08 -3.34
CA ALA A 36 11.83 9.09 -4.20
C ALA A 36 10.44 8.63 -4.70
N PRO A 37 9.44 9.52 -4.85
CA PRO A 37 8.11 9.13 -5.29
C PRO A 37 8.18 8.54 -6.70
N VAL A 38 8.15 7.21 -6.79
CA VAL A 38 7.96 6.49 -8.05
C VAL A 38 6.46 6.40 -8.28
N GLU A 39 6.02 6.65 -9.51
CA GLU A 39 4.63 6.43 -9.92
C GLU A 39 4.23 4.99 -9.57
N THR A 40 3.11 4.85 -8.84
CA THR A 40 2.62 3.54 -8.40
C THR A 40 1.99 2.82 -9.59
N LEU A 41 2.50 1.62 -9.91
CA LEU A 41 1.93 0.79 -10.96
C LEU A 41 0.65 0.11 -10.47
N ASP A 42 -0.38 0.12 -11.31
CA ASP A 42 -1.59 -0.67 -11.11
C ASP A 42 -1.44 -2.01 -11.87
N PHE A 43 -1.34 -3.10 -11.12
CA PHE A 43 -1.26 -4.46 -11.65
C PHE A 43 -2.64 -5.14 -11.73
N GLY A 44 -3.71 -4.45 -11.32
CA GLY A 44 -5.06 -4.98 -11.20
C GLY A 44 -5.22 -5.96 -10.03
N PHE A 45 -6.37 -6.66 -10.01
CA PHE A 45 -6.71 -7.64 -8.99
C PHE A 45 -6.52 -9.06 -9.53
N VAL A 46 -5.89 -9.91 -8.73
CA VAL A 46 -5.82 -11.35 -9.02
C VAL A 46 -7.25 -11.90 -9.11
N PRO A 47 -7.60 -12.69 -10.15
CA PRO A 47 -8.94 -13.25 -10.28
C PRO A 47 -9.35 -14.04 -9.04
N SER A 48 -10.36 -13.55 -8.31
CA SER A 48 -10.81 -14.15 -7.05
C SER A 48 -11.80 -15.29 -7.28
N VAL A 49 -11.75 -16.33 -6.44
CA VAL A 49 -12.74 -17.41 -6.40
C VAL A 49 -13.58 -17.26 -5.15
N VAL A 50 -14.91 -17.29 -5.31
CA VAL A 50 -15.83 -17.37 -4.18
C VAL A 50 -16.16 -18.84 -3.94
N TYR A 51 -15.77 -19.33 -2.77
CA TYR A 51 -16.07 -20.70 -2.34
C TYR A 51 -17.48 -20.77 -1.73
N GLU A 52 -18.21 -21.84 -2.04
CA GLU A 52 -19.60 -22.05 -1.61
C GLU A 52 -19.71 -22.62 -0.19
N THR A 53 -18.69 -23.35 0.28
CA THR A 53 -18.77 -24.07 1.56
C THR A 53 -18.64 -23.12 2.74
N HIS A 54 -19.68 -23.13 3.56
CA HIS A 54 -19.68 -22.55 4.89
C HIS A 54 -19.66 -23.67 5.93
N ALA A 55 -18.46 -24.01 6.42
CA ALA A 55 -18.27 -25.02 7.46
C ALA A 55 -18.62 -24.45 8.85
N PHE A 56 -19.91 -24.16 9.06
CA PHE A 56 -20.45 -23.68 10.33
C PHE A 56 -21.73 -24.43 10.65
N TYR A 57 -21.90 -24.84 11.91
CA TYR A 57 -23.09 -25.52 12.38
C TYR A 57 -23.57 -24.93 13.71
N GLU A 58 -24.86 -24.64 13.76
CA GLU A 58 -25.55 -24.27 14.98
C GLU A 58 -26.62 -25.34 15.28
N PRO A 59 -26.53 -26.05 16.42
CA PRO A 59 -27.40 -27.19 16.72
C PRO A 59 -28.85 -26.78 17.07
N GLY A 60 -29.16 -25.50 17.19
CA GLY A 60 -30.50 -25.03 17.58
C GLY A 60 -30.90 -25.53 18.98
N PRO A 61 -32.19 -25.85 19.24
CA PRO A 61 -32.67 -26.18 20.59
C PRO A 61 -32.05 -27.43 21.22
N ILE A 62 -31.69 -28.45 20.42
CA ILE A 62 -31.05 -29.68 20.94
C ILE A 62 -29.63 -29.40 21.48
N GLY A 63 -29.02 -28.29 21.07
CA GLY A 63 -27.72 -27.84 21.56
C GLY A 63 -27.65 -27.65 23.07
N ILE A 64 -28.77 -27.31 23.73
CA ILE A 64 -28.84 -27.23 25.21
C ILE A 64 -28.55 -28.60 25.83
N VAL A 65 -29.07 -29.67 25.23
CA VAL A 65 -28.85 -31.02 25.71
C VAL A 65 -27.43 -31.47 25.42
N PHE A 66 -26.88 -31.12 24.24
CA PHE A 66 -25.47 -31.40 23.92
C PHE A 66 -24.55 -30.81 25.00
N GLN A 67 -24.75 -29.55 25.36
CA GLN A 67 -24.00 -28.89 26.45
C GLN A 67 -24.12 -29.61 27.79
N MET A 68 -25.31 -30.10 28.17
CA MET A 68 -25.50 -30.90 29.38
C MET A 68 -24.69 -32.20 29.35
N VAL A 69 -24.64 -32.85 28.19
CA VAL A 69 -23.89 -34.10 27.99
C VAL A 69 -22.38 -33.83 28.03
N HIS A 70 -21.88 -32.78 27.38
CA HIS A 70 -20.47 -32.40 27.50
C HIS A 70 -20.13 -32.09 28.96
N ALA A 71 -20.97 -31.33 29.69
CA ALA A 71 -20.75 -31.04 31.10
C ALA A 71 -20.68 -32.32 31.95
N PHE A 72 -21.56 -33.29 31.69
CA PHE A 72 -21.48 -34.60 32.32
C PHE A 72 -20.15 -35.32 31.98
N LEU A 73 -19.74 -35.33 30.72
CA LEU A 73 -18.48 -35.95 30.29
C LEU A 73 -17.24 -35.25 30.89
N TYR A 74 -17.29 -33.94 31.17
CA TYR A 74 -16.24 -33.24 31.92
C TYR A 74 -16.20 -33.65 33.39
N VAL A 75 -17.33 -34.05 33.98
CA VAL A 75 -17.34 -34.63 35.33
C VAL A 75 -16.76 -36.05 35.33
N VAL A 76 -17.05 -36.83 34.29
CA VAL A 76 -16.51 -38.18 34.10
C VAL A 76 -15.00 -38.15 33.84
N GLN A 77 -14.55 -37.26 32.96
CA GLN A 77 -13.16 -37.06 32.59
C GLN A 77 -12.81 -35.57 32.68
N PRO A 78 -12.28 -35.12 33.83
CA PRO A 78 -11.87 -33.72 34.02
C PRO A 78 -10.45 -33.44 33.52
N ASN A 79 -9.66 -34.49 33.23
CA ASN A 79 -8.26 -34.32 32.86
C ASN A 79 -8.13 -33.76 31.43
N PRO A 80 -7.14 -32.88 31.17
CA PRO A 80 -6.89 -32.35 29.84
C PRO A 80 -6.36 -33.44 28.90
N PHE A 81 -6.43 -33.16 27.59
CA PHE A 81 -6.00 -34.07 26.54
C PHE A 81 -4.57 -34.61 26.77
N PRO A 82 -4.37 -35.94 26.88
CA PRO A 82 -3.12 -36.52 27.34
C PRO A 82 -2.16 -36.75 26.16
N LYS A 83 -1.69 -35.65 25.54
CA LYS A 83 -0.81 -35.68 24.36
C LYS A 83 0.40 -36.62 24.55
N ASP A 84 1.16 -36.42 25.62
CA ASP A 84 2.40 -37.18 25.85
C ASP A 84 2.16 -38.66 26.09
N LEU A 85 1.00 -39.01 26.68
CA LEU A 85 0.58 -40.39 26.90
C LEU A 85 0.34 -41.10 25.56
N ILE A 86 -0.43 -40.45 24.68
CA ILE A 86 -0.75 -40.98 23.34
C ILE A 86 0.51 -41.11 22.50
N VAL A 87 1.36 -40.07 22.50
CA VAL A 87 2.65 -40.07 21.78
C VAL A 87 3.51 -41.26 22.19
N LYS A 88 3.72 -41.45 23.50
CA LYS A 88 4.52 -42.56 24.02
C LYS A 88 3.90 -43.93 23.70
N MET A 89 2.58 -44.08 23.84
CA MET A 89 1.88 -45.33 23.54
C MET A 89 2.00 -45.72 22.06
N VAL A 90 1.81 -44.76 21.14
CA VAL A 90 1.91 -45.00 19.69
C VAL A 90 3.35 -45.34 19.29
N GLN A 91 4.34 -44.60 19.79
CA GLN A 91 5.77 -44.86 19.51
C GLN A 91 6.21 -46.24 20.01
N GLN A 92 5.74 -46.66 21.18
CA GLN A 92 6.02 -48.00 21.72
C GLN A 92 5.35 -49.11 20.89
N ASN A 93 4.14 -48.89 20.38
CA ASN A 93 3.41 -49.87 19.59
C ASN A 93 3.98 -50.05 18.15
N MET A 94 4.57 -49.02 17.56
CA MET A 94 5.21 -49.13 16.23
C MET A 94 6.45 -50.04 16.20
N GLY A 95 7.08 -50.30 17.36
CA GLY A 95 8.19 -51.25 17.49
C GLY A 95 7.79 -52.72 17.56
N GLY A 96 6.48 -53.03 17.55
CA GLY A 96 5.95 -54.37 17.79
C GLY A 96 6.02 -54.75 19.27
N ILE A 97 4.86 -54.92 19.91
CA ILE A 97 4.79 -55.30 21.33
C ILE A 97 5.26 -56.75 21.47
N LYS A 98 6.46 -56.97 22.05
CA LYS A 98 6.84 -58.28 22.56
C LYS A 98 6.19 -58.47 23.94
N GLY A 99 5.58 -59.63 24.17
CA GLY A 99 4.82 -59.93 25.40
C GLY A 99 5.59 -59.76 26.72
N ASP A 100 6.92 -59.77 26.69
CA ASP A 100 7.78 -59.57 27.87
C ASP A 100 8.02 -58.09 28.25
N ASP A 101 7.60 -57.12 27.41
CA ASP A 101 7.85 -55.69 27.66
C ASP A 101 6.88 -55.04 28.68
N TYR A 102 5.74 -55.67 29.00
CA TYR A 102 4.75 -55.12 29.96
C TYR A 102 5.27 -54.96 31.39
N LYS A 103 6.35 -55.66 31.75
CA LYS A 103 6.95 -55.61 33.10
C LYS A 103 7.96 -54.48 33.28
N LYS A 104 8.30 -53.73 32.22
CA LYS A 104 9.19 -52.57 32.35
C LYS A 104 8.51 -51.47 33.19
N PRO A 105 9.21 -50.84 34.14
CA PRO A 105 8.62 -49.85 35.05
C PRO A 105 7.97 -48.68 34.29
N GLU A 106 8.54 -48.29 33.14
CA GLU A 106 8.01 -47.24 32.27
C GLU A 106 6.61 -47.58 31.71
N ASN A 107 6.38 -48.84 31.33
CA ASN A 107 5.10 -49.30 30.78
C ASN A 107 4.03 -49.43 31.87
N VAL A 108 4.44 -49.78 33.09
CA VAL A 108 3.54 -49.80 34.26
C VAL A 108 3.08 -48.38 34.61
N VAL A 109 3.97 -47.39 34.60
CA VAL A 109 3.62 -45.98 34.84
C VAL A 109 2.67 -45.47 33.76
N LEU A 110 2.92 -45.82 32.49
CA LEU A 110 2.08 -45.43 31.36
C LEU A 110 0.66 -46.02 31.46
N LEU A 111 0.57 -47.30 31.82
CA LEU A 111 -0.71 -47.97 32.09
C LEU A 111 -1.45 -47.31 33.27
N LEU A 112 -0.74 -46.97 34.35
CA LEU A 112 -1.35 -46.31 35.51
C LEU A 112 -1.90 -44.92 35.15
N GLN A 113 -1.17 -44.18 34.32
CA GLN A 113 -1.60 -42.87 33.82
C GLN A 113 -2.82 -42.98 32.90
N ALA A 114 -2.89 -44.00 32.04
CA ALA A 114 -4.06 -44.28 31.22
C ALA A 114 -5.28 -44.69 32.07
N ILE A 115 -5.09 -45.53 33.10
CA ILE A 115 -6.16 -45.90 34.04
C ILE A 115 -6.65 -44.69 34.84
N TYR A 116 -5.73 -43.82 35.28
CA TYR A 116 -6.09 -42.60 36.01
C TYR A 116 -6.87 -41.63 35.12
N TYR A 117 -6.49 -41.52 33.85
CA TYR A 117 -7.26 -40.78 32.85
C TYR A 117 -8.66 -41.41 32.76
N GLU A 118 -8.80 -42.66 32.37
CA GLU A 118 -10.11 -43.31 32.14
C GLU A 118 -10.91 -43.66 33.41
N LEU A 119 -10.50 -43.21 34.60
CA LEU A 119 -11.05 -43.66 35.88
C LEU A 119 -12.57 -43.49 35.97
N GLY A 120 -13.11 -42.33 35.56
CA GLY A 120 -14.55 -42.08 35.59
C GLY A 120 -15.33 -42.98 34.63
N PHE A 121 -14.80 -43.22 33.42
CA PHE A 121 -15.38 -44.16 32.47
C PHE A 121 -15.39 -45.57 33.01
N ILE A 122 -14.27 -46.02 33.62
CA ILE A 122 -14.16 -47.35 34.24
C ILE A 122 -15.19 -47.51 35.35
N VAL A 123 -15.28 -46.56 36.28
CA VAL A 123 -16.21 -46.64 37.42
C VAL A 123 -17.67 -46.73 36.95
N LEU A 124 -18.09 -45.85 36.03
CA LEU A 124 -19.46 -45.87 35.51
C LEU A 124 -19.76 -47.12 34.67
N SER A 125 -18.79 -47.60 33.90
CA SER A 125 -18.94 -48.84 33.13
C SER A 125 -19.09 -50.05 34.03
N VAL A 126 -18.31 -50.14 35.12
CA VAL A 126 -18.45 -51.21 36.12
C VAL A 126 -19.80 -51.15 36.79
N LEU A 127 -20.28 -49.96 37.19
CA LEU A 127 -21.62 -49.81 37.76
C LEU A 127 -22.73 -50.21 36.79
N GLY A 128 -22.60 -49.85 35.51
CA GLY A 128 -23.52 -50.27 34.45
C GLY A 128 -23.50 -51.78 34.20
N LEU A 129 -22.32 -52.40 34.18
CA LEU A 129 -22.18 -53.86 34.05
C LEU A 129 -22.77 -54.60 35.25
N VAL A 130 -22.55 -54.08 36.47
CA VAL A 130 -23.21 -54.59 37.69
C VAL A 130 -24.73 -54.50 37.53
N PHE A 131 -25.27 -53.39 37.04
CA PHE A 131 -26.69 -53.27 36.76
C PHE A 131 -27.17 -54.34 35.75
N VAL A 132 -26.46 -54.52 34.62
CA VAL A 132 -26.80 -55.51 33.59
C VAL A 132 -26.86 -56.93 34.15
N LEU A 133 -25.92 -57.29 35.03
CA LEU A 133 -25.84 -58.63 35.62
C LEU A 133 -26.86 -58.84 36.75
N PHE A 134 -27.00 -57.88 37.66
CA PHE A 134 -27.85 -58.04 38.85
C PHE A 134 -29.33 -57.82 38.57
N MET A 135 -29.70 -56.95 37.63
CA MET A 135 -31.10 -56.63 37.37
C MET A 135 -31.96 -57.84 36.94
N PRO A 136 -31.53 -58.74 36.02
CA PRO A 136 -32.30 -59.94 35.71
C PRO A 136 -32.34 -60.93 36.87
N VAL A 137 -31.27 -61.01 37.67
CA VAL A 137 -31.21 -61.87 38.87
C VAL A 137 -32.21 -61.38 39.93
N VAL A 138 -32.21 -60.08 40.22
CA VAL A 138 -33.18 -59.44 41.13
C VAL A 138 -34.60 -59.61 40.59
N GLY A 139 -34.82 -59.47 39.28
CA GLY A 139 -36.11 -59.72 38.66
C GLY A 139 -36.59 -61.16 38.83
N LEU A 140 -35.71 -62.15 38.70
CA LEU A 140 -36.02 -63.56 38.92
C LEU A 140 -36.34 -63.84 40.39
N PHE A 141 -35.52 -63.36 41.32
CA PHE A 141 -35.82 -63.47 42.76
C PHE A 141 -37.12 -62.77 43.13
N PHE A 142 -37.36 -61.57 42.61
CA PHE A 142 -38.60 -60.83 42.82
C PHE A 142 -39.81 -61.63 42.30
N CYS A 143 -39.70 -62.26 41.13
CA CYS A 143 -40.74 -63.13 40.56
C CYS A 143 -41.00 -64.36 41.44
N VAL A 144 -39.96 -65.09 41.85
CA VAL A 144 -40.09 -66.28 42.72
C VAL A 144 -40.65 -65.91 44.10
N CYS A 145 -40.09 -64.87 44.75
CA CYS A 145 -40.60 -64.38 46.03
C CYS A 145 -42.06 -63.97 45.91
N ARG A 146 -42.47 -63.37 44.79
CA ARG A 146 -43.86 -63.01 44.52
C ARG A 146 -44.77 -64.23 44.32
N CYS A 147 -44.30 -65.28 43.66
CA CYS A 147 -45.01 -66.55 43.55
C CYS A 147 -45.18 -67.25 44.91
N CYS A 148 -44.23 -67.05 45.84
CA CYS A 148 -44.32 -67.48 47.23
C CYS A 148 -45.00 -66.45 48.16
N GLU A 149 -45.94 -65.66 47.63
CA GLU A 149 -46.72 -64.64 48.33
C GLU A 149 -45.91 -63.48 48.99
N ASN A 150 -44.58 -63.44 48.89
CA ASN A 150 -43.75 -62.33 49.37
C ASN A 150 -43.61 -61.20 48.33
N CYS A 151 -42.87 -60.12 48.64
CA CYS A 151 -42.63 -59.00 47.69
C CYS A 151 -43.90 -58.38 47.08
N GLY A 152 -44.99 -58.37 47.85
CA GLY A 152 -46.30 -57.90 47.40
C GLY A 152 -47.11 -58.90 46.56
N GLY A 153 -46.74 -60.17 46.60
CA GLY A 153 -47.51 -61.32 46.11
C GLY A 153 -48.77 -61.57 46.92
N GLU A 154 -48.67 -61.45 48.25
CA GLU A 154 -49.78 -61.59 49.20
C GLU A 154 -50.88 -60.57 48.86
N MET A 155 -52.04 -61.09 48.45
CA MET A 155 -53.26 -60.33 48.18
C MET A 155 -53.99 -59.97 49.46
N HIS A 156 -53.23 -59.43 50.42
CA HIS A 156 -53.71 -58.96 51.70
C HIS A 156 -53.35 -57.48 51.87
N GLN A 157 -54.31 -56.68 52.31
CA GLN A 157 -54.09 -55.26 52.60
C GLN A 157 -54.30 -54.96 54.08
N ARG A 158 -53.19 -54.62 54.75
CA ARG A 158 -53.22 -54.08 56.10
C ARG A 158 -53.72 -52.65 56.12
N GLN A 159 -54.76 -52.36 56.90
CA GLN A 159 -55.28 -51.00 57.03
C GLN A 159 -54.33 -50.17 57.93
N LYS A 160 -53.85 -49.04 57.40
CA LYS A 160 -53.01 -48.10 58.15
C LYS A 160 -53.74 -46.78 58.31
N LYS A 161 -53.62 -46.15 59.49
CA LYS A 161 -54.20 -44.84 59.82
C LYS A 161 -53.83 -43.72 58.82
N SER A 162 -52.71 -43.86 58.10
CA SER A 162 -52.24 -42.93 57.05
C SER A 162 -52.31 -43.47 55.61
N GLY A 163 -53.13 -44.49 55.35
CA GLY A 163 -53.18 -45.20 54.07
C GLY A 163 -53.47 -44.33 52.85
N ASP A 164 -54.40 -43.39 52.97
CA ASP A 164 -54.76 -42.47 51.86
C ASP A 164 -53.65 -41.46 51.53
N CYS A 165 -52.95 -40.96 52.55
CA CYS A 165 -51.80 -40.07 52.37
C CYS A 165 -50.63 -40.81 51.70
N LEU A 166 -50.37 -42.04 52.14
CA LEU A 166 -49.31 -42.88 51.57
C LEU A 166 -49.58 -43.26 50.10
N LYS A 167 -50.83 -43.56 49.77
CA LYS A 167 -51.28 -43.76 48.38
C LYS A 167 -51.05 -42.51 47.53
N GLY A 168 -51.49 -41.35 48.03
CA GLY A 168 -51.29 -40.06 47.34
C GLY A 168 -49.81 -39.76 47.09
N PHE A 169 -48.95 -40.04 48.07
CA PHE A 169 -47.50 -39.89 47.93
C PHE A 169 -46.91 -40.80 46.85
N TYR A 170 -47.23 -42.10 46.86
CA TYR A 170 -46.74 -43.02 45.84
C TYR A 170 -47.25 -42.67 44.44
N MET A 171 -48.51 -42.25 44.32
CA MET A 171 -49.08 -41.76 43.07
C MET A 171 -48.35 -40.53 42.54
N ALA A 172 -48.19 -39.49 43.36
CA ALA A 172 -47.50 -38.26 42.96
C ALA A 172 -46.04 -38.53 42.57
N THR A 173 -45.33 -39.36 43.33
CA THR A 173 -43.93 -39.70 43.06
C THR A 173 -43.79 -40.56 41.80
N LEU A 174 -44.73 -41.47 41.54
CA LEU A 174 -44.73 -42.28 40.32
C LEU A 174 -45.06 -41.43 39.08
N ILE A 175 -45.98 -40.45 39.20
CA ILE A 175 -46.24 -39.45 38.14
C ILE A 175 -44.96 -38.67 37.86
N ALA A 176 -44.32 -38.11 38.89
CA ALA A 176 -43.07 -37.35 38.72
C ALA A 176 -41.98 -38.20 38.05
N THR A 177 -41.77 -39.44 38.53
CA THR A 177 -40.79 -40.37 37.94
C THR A 177 -41.13 -40.69 36.48
N SER A 178 -42.41 -40.90 36.16
CA SER A 178 -42.88 -41.18 34.79
C SER A 178 -42.70 -39.98 33.86
N VAL A 179 -42.85 -38.74 34.36
CA VAL A 179 -42.55 -37.53 33.59
C VAL A 179 -41.06 -37.43 33.28
N PHE A 180 -40.17 -37.69 34.24
CA PHE A 180 -38.73 -37.68 33.99
C PHE A 180 -38.30 -38.81 33.01
N LEU A 181 -38.89 -40.00 33.13
CA LEU A 181 -38.72 -41.08 32.16
C LEU A 181 -39.19 -40.66 30.75
N ALA A 182 -40.31 -39.95 30.64
CA ALA A 182 -40.80 -39.42 29.37
C ALA A 182 -39.83 -38.40 28.76
N VAL A 183 -39.30 -37.47 29.57
CA VAL A 183 -38.27 -36.50 29.13
C VAL A 183 -37.03 -37.23 28.62
N GLY A 184 -36.52 -38.22 29.37
CA GLY A 184 -35.33 -38.97 28.98
C GLY A 184 -35.49 -39.72 27.64
N VAL A 185 -36.64 -40.36 27.41
CA VAL A 185 -36.89 -41.05 26.13
C VAL A 185 -37.15 -40.07 24.98
N THR A 186 -37.76 -38.90 25.25
CA THR A 186 -37.89 -37.84 24.24
C THR A 186 -36.53 -37.28 23.83
N ILE A 187 -35.61 -37.08 24.78
CA ILE A 187 -34.23 -36.69 24.49
C ILE A 187 -33.54 -37.73 23.61
N ALA A 188 -33.65 -39.01 23.96
CA ALA A 188 -33.07 -40.09 23.16
C ALA A 188 -33.66 -40.13 21.74
N TYR A 189 -34.98 -40.03 21.61
CA TYR A 189 -35.63 -39.98 20.29
C TYR A 189 -35.20 -38.75 19.48
N ALA A 190 -35.13 -37.57 20.09
CA ALA A 190 -34.69 -36.34 19.42
C ALA A 190 -33.25 -36.44 18.92
N ALA A 191 -32.34 -37.01 19.71
CA ALA A 191 -30.98 -37.31 19.30
C ALA A 191 -30.93 -38.28 18.11
N ASN A 192 -31.71 -39.36 18.15
CA ASN A 192 -31.80 -40.31 17.05
C ASN A 192 -32.31 -39.66 15.74
N GLN A 193 -33.30 -38.77 15.87
CA GLN A 193 -33.87 -38.04 14.75
C GLN A 193 -32.90 -36.97 14.20
N ASN A 194 -32.08 -36.35 15.06
CA ASN A 194 -31.11 -35.35 14.64
C ASN A 194 -30.11 -35.94 13.62
N ILE A 195 -29.58 -37.14 13.87
CA ILE A 195 -28.65 -37.80 12.93
C ILE A 195 -29.29 -37.93 11.53
N THR A 196 -30.51 -38.47 11.45
CA THR A 196 -31.25 -38.60 10.18
C THR A 196 -31.47 -37.26 9.50
N ASN A 197 -31.85 -36.23 10.25
CA ASN A 197 -32.06 -34.88 9.72
C ASN A 197 -30.76 -34.29 9.12
N GLN A 198 -29.61 -34.57 9.74
CA GLN A 198 -28.32 -34.03 9.30
C GLN A 198 -27.68 -34.75 8.11
N ILE A 199 -28.15 -35.94 7.70
CA ILE A 199 -27.62 -36.63 6.51
C ILE A 199 -27.69 -35.76 5.25
N LYS A 200 -28.79 -34.99 5.08
CA LYS A 200 -28.92 -34.03 3.98
C LYS A 200 -27.90 -32.90 4.08
N SER A 201 -27.56 -32.46 5.29
CA SER A 201 -26.52 -31.46 5.53
C SER A 201 -25.13 -32.03 5.22
N THR A 202 -24.84 -33.27 5.63
CA THR A 202 -23.60 -33.98 5.30
C THR A 202 -23.39 -34.07 3.78
N ARG A 203 -24.42 -34.47 3.02
CA ARG A 203 -24.34 -34.52 1.54
C ARG A 203 -24.04 -33.16 0.92
N ARG A 204 -24.69 -32.10 1.44
CA ARG A 204 -24.45 -30.73 0.98
C ARG A 204 -23.01 -30.30 1.25
N LEU A 205 -22.50 -30.50 2.47
CA LEU A 205 -21.11 -30.18 2.84
C LEU A 205 -20.12 -30.96 1.97
N VAL A 206 -20.31 -32.26 1.77
CA VAL A 206 -19.41 -33.05 0.91
C VAL A 206 -19.43 -32.54 -0.53
N SER A 207 -20.61 -32.29 -1.09
CA SER A 207 -20.75 -31.80 -2.48
C SER A 207 -20.15 -30.40 -2.66
N SER A 208 -20.39 -29.49 -1.72
CA SER A 208 -19.85 -28.12 -1.79
C SER A 208 -18.32 -28.12 -1.63
N ASN A 209 -17.77 -28.89 -0.68
CA ASN A 209 -16.32 -28.98 -0.49
C ASN A 209 -15.61 -29.52 -1.73
N ILE A 210 -16.14 -30.56 -2.37
CA ILE A 210 -15.57 -31.11 -3.61
C ILE A 210 -15.65 -30.07 -4.74
N ARG A 211 -16.75 -29.32 -4.84
CA ARG A 211 -16.89 -28.26 -5.84
C ARG A 211 -15.89 -27.13 -5.60
N ASP A 212 -15.71 -26.70 -4.36
CA ASP A 212 -14.74 -25.68 -4.00
C ASP A 212 -13.31 -26.12 -4.29
N LEU A 213 -12.95 -27.38 -4.03
CA LEU A 213 -11.66 -27.93 -4.42
C LEU A 213 -11.46 -27.99 -5.94
N LYS A 214 -12.51 -28.30 -6.71
CA LYS A 214 -12.46 -28.25 -8.18
C LYS A 214 -12.27 -26.81 -8.68
N SER A 215 -12.99 -25.85 -8.10
CA SER A 215 -12.82 -24.42 -8.39
C SER A 215 -11.39 -23.96 -8.04
N PHE A 216 -10.89 -24.33 -6.86
CA PHE A 216 -9.50 -24.09 -6.45
C PHE A 216 -8.50 -24.60 -7.49
N ALA A 217 -8.66 -25.86 -7.93
CA ALA A 217 -7.77 -26.46 -8.93
C ALA A 217 -7.86 -25.78 -10.30
N ASN A 218 -9.07 -25.40 -10.74
CA ASN A 218 -9.26 -24.78 -12.05
C ASN A 218 -8.77 -23.33 -12.13
N TYR A 219 -8.88 -22.56 -11.03
CA TYR A 219 -8.50 -21.14 -11.01
C TYR A 219 -7.03 -20.91 -10.66
N THR A 220 -6.39 -21.80 -9.92
CA THR A 220 -4.96 -21.68 -9.57
C THR A 220 -4.06 -21.40 -10.78
N PRO A 221 -4.11 -22.15 -11.90
CA PRO A 221 -3.26 -21.84 -13.06
C PRO A 221 -3.60 -20.49 -13.69
N VAL A 222 -4.87 -20.12 -13.75
CA VAL A 222 -5.33 -18.82 -14.29
C VAL A 222 -4.77 -17.65 -13.46
N GLN A 223 -4.76 -17.79 -12.13
CA GLN A 223 -4.19 -16.79 -11.22
C GLN A 223 -2.67 -16.65 -11.39
N ILE A 224 -1.96 -17.78 -11.52
CA ILE A 224 -0.50 -17.79 -11.76
C ILE A 224 -0.18 -17.12 -13.11
N ASP A 225 -0.92 -17.47 -14.17
CA ASP A 225 -0.75 -16.87 -15.49
C ASP A 225 -1.01 -15.36 -15.46
N TYR A 226 -2.06 -14.91 -14.76
CA TYR A 226 -2.35 -13.49 -14.58
C TYR A 226 -1.19 -12.74 -13.92
N VAL A 227 -0.69 -13.23 -12.78
CA VAL A 227 0.42 -12.60 -12.03
C VAL A 227 1.71 -12.56 -12.87
N SER A 228 1.98 -13.61 -13.65
CA SER A 228 3.13 -13.62 -14.57
C SER A 228 2.96 -12.62 -15.72
N ALA A 229 1.75 -12.48 -16.28
CA ALA A 229 1.47 -11.58 -17.40
C ALA A 229 1.62 -10.09 -17.02
N GLN A 230 1.35 -9.73 -15.75
CA GLN A 230 1.47 -8.35 -15.25
C GLN A 230 2.90 -7.80 -15.25
N TYR A 231 3.92 -8.63 -15.45
CA TYR A 231 5.27 -8.16 -15.75
C TYR A 231 5.29 -7.19 -16.96
N THR A 232 4.37 -7.39 -17.92
CA THR A 232 4.23 -6.54 -19.11
C THR A 232 3.92 -5.08 -18.74
N THR A 233 3.21 -4.84 -17.63
CA THR A 233 2.89 -3.50 -17.14
C THR A 233 4.16 -2.74 -16.73
N ALA A 234 5.02 -3.37 -15.92
CA ALA A 234 6.32 -2.81 -15.55
C ALA A 234 7.24 -2.63 -16.77
N LYS A 235 7.31 -3.65 -17.64
CA LYS A 235 8.08 -3.59 -18.89
C LYS A 235 7.68 -2.41 -19.77
N ASN A 236 6.38 -2.27 -20.05
CA ASN A 236 5.88 -1.22 -20.93
C ASN A 236 6.11 0.17 -20.33
N LYS A 237 6.00 0.32 -19.00
CA LYS A 237 6.31 1.59 -18.34
C LYS A 237 7.79 1.94 -18.46
N VAL A 238 8.69 0.98 -18.26
CA VAL A 238 10.14 1.18 -18.45
C VAL A 238 10.45 1.59 -19.89
N LEU A 239 9.88 0.89 -20.88
CA LEU A 239 10.07 1.23 -22.29
C LEU A 239 9.51 2.63 -22.64
N SER A 240 8.35 2.99 -22.08
CA SER A 240 7.74 4.30 -22.28
C SER A 240 8.58 5.43 -21.66
N ASP A 241 9.08 5.25 -20.44
CA ASP A 241 9.92 6.25 -19.78
C ASP A 241 11.29 6.37 -20.48
N LEU A 242 11.85 5.28 -21.01
CA LEU A 242 13.08 5.30 -21.82
C LEU A 242 12.89 6.00 -23.17
N ASP A 243 11.78 5.76 -23.87
CA ASP A 243 11.48 6.43 -25.14
C ASP A 243 11.30 7.96 -24.94
N ASN A 244 10.82 8.36 -23.76
CA ASN A 244 10.64 9.74 -23.35
C ASN A 244 11.81 10.31 -22.52
N ILE A 245 12.99 9.68 -22.55
CA ILE A 245 14.15 10.07 -21.72
C ILE A 245 14.52 11.57 -21.89
N GLY A 246 14.43 12.11 -23.10
CA GLY A 246 14.70 13.52 -23.37
C GLY A 246 13.83 14.47 -22.55
N ASN A 247 12.52 14.20 -22.50
CA ASN A 247 11.58 15.04 -21.75
C ASN A 247 11.62 14.75 -20.25
N LEU A 248 11.73 13.49 -19.85
CA LEU A 248 11.73 13.10 -18.44
C LEU A 248 13.04 13.46 -17.74
N LEU A 249 14.17 12.92 -18.21
CA LEU A 249 15.48 13.21 -17.64
C LEU A 249 15.90 14.65 -17.99
N GLY A 250 15.79 15.04 -19.25
CA GLY A 250 16.20 16.38 -19.67
C GLY A 250 15.32 17.50 -19.12
N GLY A 251 14.02 17.26 -18.94
CA GLY A 251 13.13 18.19 -18.25
C GLY A 251 13.43 18.30 -16.75
N GLN A 252 13.78 17.21 -16.08
CA GLN A 252 14.21 17.25 -14.67
C GLN A 252 15.55 17.98 -14.50
N ILE A 253 16.52 17.73 -15.38
CA ILE A 253 17.79 18.45 -15.40
C ILE A 253 17.54 19.94 -15.64
N HIS A 254 16.70 20.29 -16.63
CA HIS A 254 16.32 21.66 -16.92
C HIS A 254 15.71 22.33 -15.69
N ASN A 255 14.68 21.75 -15.06
CA ASN A 255 14.01 22.34 -13.90
C ASN A 255 14.93 22.52 -12.68
N GLN A 256 15.89 21.61 -12.47
CA GLN A 256 16.86 21.75 -11.37
C GLN A 256 17.87 22.85 -11.65
N LEU A 257 18.39 22.90 -12.88
CA LEU A 257 19.30 23.95 -13.32
C LEU A 257 18.62 25.30 -13.43
N GLU A 258 17.33 25.34 -13.77
CA GLU A 258 16.53 26.56 -13.92
C GLU A 258 16.61 27.42 -12.66
N ARG A 259 16.56 26.79 -11.49
CA ARG A 259 16.61 27.45 -10.18
C ARG A 259 17.91 28.23 -9.93
N GLU A 260 19.01 27.82 -10.55
CA GLU A 260 20.33 28.44 -10.37
C GLU A 260 20.74 29.27 -11.59
N VAL A 261 20.44 28.77 -12.80
CA VAL A 261 20.83 29.35 -14.08
C VAL A 261 19.90 30.48 -14.50
N VAL A 262 18.57 30.35 -14.34
CA VAL A 262 17.64 31.41 -14.76
C VAL A 262 17.83 32.69 -13.94
N PRO A 263 18.02 32.69 -12.62
CA PRO A 263 18.31 33.93 -11.89
C PRO A 263 19.65 34.58 -12.30
N ALA A 264 20.66 33.79 -12.65
CA ALA A 264 21.93 34.29 -13.18
C ALA A 264 21.74 34.90 -14.58
N LEU A 265 20.96 34.22 -15.43
CA LEU A 265 20.64 34.64 -16.79
C LEU A 265 19.68 35.84 -16.80
N ASP A 266 18.72 35.93 -15.88
CA ASP A 266 17.81 37.06 -15.66
C ASP A 266 18.55 38.27 -15.10
N ASN A 267 19.52 38.07 -14.19
CA ASN A 267 20.39 39.16 -13.76
C ASN A 267 21.26 39.64 -14.93
N ALA A 268 21.79 38.72 -15.74
CA ALA A 268 22.48 39.07 -16.98
C ALA A 268 21.53 39.78 -17.95
N LEU A 269 20.28 39.32 -18.12
CA LEU A 269 19.27 39.84 -19.06
C LEU A 269 18.74 41.20 -18.64
N ARG A 270 18.42 41.40 -17.35
CA ARG A 270 17.98 42.68 -16.81
C ARG A 270 19.11 43.71 -16.85
N MET A 271 20.35 43.26 -16.68
CA MET A 271 21.53 44.10 -16.89
C MET A 271 21.89 44.28 -18.37
N THR A 272 21.55 43.36 -19.28
CA THR A 272 21.84 43.45 -20.71
C THR A 272 20.72 44.10 -21.48
N ALA A 273 19.47 43.67 -21.44
CA ALA A 273 18.37 44.28 -22.21
C ALA A 273 18.27 45.80 -21.98
N VAL A 274 18.27 46.25 -20.72
CA VAL A 274 18.22 47.69 -20.37
C VAL A 274 19.50 48.42 -20.79
N LYS A 275 20.67 47.79 -20.66
CA LYS A 275 21.96 48.43 -21.02
C LYS A 275 22.30 48.30 -22.50
N VAL A 276 21.83 47.29 -23.22
CA VAL A 276 22.00 47.02 -24.65
C VAL A 276 21.08 47.93 -25.42
N GLU A 277 19.81 48.06 -25.03
CA GLU A 277 18.94 49.10 -25.59
C GLU A 277 19.53 50.50 -25.29
N GLY A 278 20.03 50.71 -24.07
CA GLY A 278 20.76 51.93 -23.71
C GLY A 278 22.06 52.15 -24.50
N ALA A 279 22.77 51.09 -24.88
CA ALA A 279 24.04 51.16 -25.60
C ALA A 279 23.81 51.32 -27.11
N VAL A 280 22.81 50.66 -27.68
CA VAL A 280 22.30 50.87 -29.05
C VAL A 280 21.77 52.30 -29.20
N LYS A 281 21.02 52.79 -28.20
CA LYS A 281 20.60 54.20 -28.15
C LYS A 281 21.80 55.14 -28.08
N ALA A 282 22.76 54.87 -27.18
CA ALA A 282 23.97 55.67 -27.06
C ALA A 282 24.81 55.66 -28.36
N MET A 283 24.84 54.55 -29.09
CA MET A 283 25.47 54.47 -30.41
C MET A 283 24.77 55.31 -31.45
N ARG A 284 23.44 55.24 -31.52
CA ARG A 284 22.67 56.05 -32.46
C ARG A 284 22.89 57.54 -32.18
N GLU A 285 22.88 57.93 -30.91
CA GLU A 285 23.20 59.28 -30.47
C GLU A 285 24.67 59.66 -30.77
N THR A 286 25.61 58.72 -30.66
CA THR A 286 27.04 58.90 -31.02
C THR A 286 27.20 59.09 -32.53
N LYS A 287 26.51 58.29 -33.34
CA LYS A 287 26.50 58.41 -34.81
C LYS A 287 25.94 59.76 -35.22
N GLU A 288 24.76 60.13 -34.73
CA GLU A 288 24.12 61.42 -35.00
C GLU A 288 25.03 62.58 -34.57
N SER A 289 25.75 62.43 -33.45
CA SER A 289 26.72 63.43 -32.97
C SER A 289 27.97 63.51 -33.85
N LEU A 290 28.51 62.38 -34.32
CA LEU A 290 29.67 62.34 -35.23
C LEU A 290 29.33 62.93 -36.60
N GLU A 291 28.19 62.55 -37.20
CA GLU A 291 27.67 63.15 -38.44
C GLU A 291 27.47 64.66 -38.29
N SER A 292 26.96 65.08 -37.12
CA SER A 292 26.81 66.49 -36.77
C SER A 292 28.17 67.19 -36.63
N VAL A 293 29.19 66.56 -36.05
CA VAL A 293 30.56 67.10 -35.98
C VAL A 293 31.13 67.29 -37.38
N THR A 294 31.06 66.27 -38.25
CA THR A 294 31.54 66.36 -39.64
C THR A 294 30.89 67.54 -40.37
N THR A 295 29.55 67.62 -40.34
CA THR A 295 28.81 68.67 -41.05
C THR A 295 29.07 70.06 -40.48
N THR A 296 29.21 70.19 -39.14
CA THR A 296 29.46 71.51 -38.52
C THR A 296 30.91 71.96 -38.68
N LEU A 297 31.86 71.04 -38.72
CA LEU A 297 33.27 71.33 -38.94
C LEU A 297 33.50 71.92 -40.34
N GLU A 298 32.88 71.33 -41.37
CA GLU A 298 32.92 71.85 -42.76
C GLU A 298 32.43 73.31 -42.85
N ILE A 299 31.30 73.61 -42.20
CA ILE A 299 30.72 74.98 -42.18
C ILE A 299 31.67 75.98 -41.52
N LEU A 300 32.34 75.59 -40.43
CA LEU A 300 33.27 76.46 -39.71
C LEU A 300 34.59 76.64 -40.47
N GLN A 301 35.08 75.60 -41.13
CA GLN A 301 36.26 75.66 -42.01
C GLN A 301 36.01 76.58 -43.20
N GLU A 302 34.87 76.46 -43.89
CA GLU A 302 34.52 77.34 -45.02
C GLU A 302 34.43 78.81 -44.59
N GLY A 303 33.74 79.09 -43.48
CA GLY A 303 33.55 80.45 -42.95
C GLY A 303 34.86 81.11 -42.52
N THR A 304 35.73 80.38 -41.82
CA THR A 304 37.04 80.91 -41.40
C THR A 304 38.03 81.04 -42.55
N GLY A 305 38.02 80.10 -43.51
CA GLY A 305 38.93 80.15 -44.66
C GLY A 305 38.79 81.43 -45.49
N ARG A 306 37.56 81.90 -45.74
CA ARG A 306 37.31 83.16 -46.47
C ARG A 306 37.86 84.39 -45.72
N LEU A 307 37.57 84.48 -44.43
CA LEU A 307 38.04 85.59 -43.59
C LEU A 307 39.56 85.60 -43.44
N GLN A 308 40.19 84.42 -43.37
CA GLN A 308 41.65 84.30 -43.33
C GLN A 308 42.30 84.95 -44.56
N ILE A 309 41.79 84.66 -45.75
CA ILE A 309 42.31 85.18 -47.02
C ILE A 309 42.17 86.70 -47.05
N SER A 310 41.02 87.24 -46.65
CA SER A 310 40.79 88.69 -46.64
C SER A 310 41.68 89.43 -45.64
N LEU A 311 41.84 88.90 -44.41
CA LEU A 311 42.73 89.49 -43.40
C LEU A 311 44.21 89.42 -43.81
N GLN A 312 44.65 88.30 -44.40
CA GLN A 312 46.02 88.16 -44.90
C GLN A 312 46.30 89.13 -46.06
N SER A 313 45.34 89.28 -46.98
CA SER A 313 45.44 90.22 -48.10
C SER A 313 45.55 91.67 -47.64
N GLU A 314 44.71 92.10 -46.70
CA GLU A 314 44.80 93.46 -46.15
C GLU A 314 46.06 93.68 -45.32
N ARG A 315 46.47 92.69 -44.52
CA ARG A 315 47.74 92.77 -43.78
C ARG A 315 48.94 92.93 -44.72
N ALA A 316 48.97 92.20 -45.84
CA ALA A 316 50.02 92.32 -46.84
C ALA A 316 49.99 93.67 -47.55
N SER A 317 48.79 94.16 -47.90
CA SER A 317 48.60 95.44 -48.57
C SER A 317 48.97 96.62 -47.67
N LEU A 318 48.53 96.62 -46.41
CA LEU A 318 48.90 97.62 -45.41
C LEU A 318 50.41 97.60 -45.13
N SER A 319 51.02 96.41 -45.06
CA SER A 319 52.48 96.26 -44.96
C SER A 319 53.22 96.91 -46.14
N ASN A 320 52.74 96.72 -47.36
CA ASN A 320 53.31 97.34 -48.55
C ASN A 320 53.20 98.87 -48.50
N THR A 321 52.05 99.42 -48.09
CA THR A 321 51.84 100.86 -47.91
C THR A 321 52.80 101.45 -46.87
N LEU A 322 53.06 100.73 -45.78
CA LEU A 322 54.01 101.18 -44.75
C LEU A 322 55.47 101.17 -45.22
N ASN A 323 55.79 100.43 -46.29
CA ASN A 323 57.13 100.39 -46.90
C ASN A 323 57.37 101.51 -47.92
N ASP A 324 56.41 102.41 -48.11
CA ASP A 324 56.57 103.58 -48.97
C ASP A 324 57.71 104.50 -48.44
N PRO A 325 58.56 105.08 -49.31
CA PRO A 325 59.61 106.01 -48.90
C PRO A 325 59.14 107.16 -48.00
N ALA A 326 57.88 107.59 -48.14
CA ALA A 326 57.28 108.63 -47.30
C ALA A 326 57.29 108.28 -45.81
N CYS A 327 57.29 106.99 -45.44
CA CYS A 327 57.40 106.53 -44.05
C CYS A 327 58.82 106.64 -43.46
N SER A 328 59.83 107.05 -44.25
CA SER A 328 61.22 107.23 -43.79
C SER A 328 61.58 108.69 -43.46
N ASN A 329 60.63 109.63 -43.61
CA ASN A 329 60.81 111.03 -43.23
C ASN A 329 60.59 111.23 -41.72
N GLY A 330 61.52 111.93 -41.07
CA GLY A 330 61.73 111.91 -39.62
C GLY A 330 60.49 112.13 -38.73
N ASP A 331 59.58 113.03 -39.11
CA ASP A 331 58.37 113.30 -38.33
C ASP A 331 57.26 112.24 -38.49
N VAL A 332 57.35 111.38 -39.52
CA VAL A 332 56.35 110.36 -39.89
C VAL A 332 56.78 108.94 -39.50
N THR A 333 58.09 108.68 -39.39
CA THR A 333 58.66 107.34 -39.17
C THR A 333 58.16 106.64 -37.90
N HIS A 334 57.94 107.38 -36.82
CA HIS A 334 57.44 106.80 -35.56
C HIS A 334 56.03 106.19 -35.74
N THR A 335 55.13 106.91 -36.39
CA THR A 335 53.74 106.49 -36.63
C THR A 335 53.69 105.25 -37.54
N CYS A 336 54.44 105.23 -38.65
CA CYS A 336 54.49 104.06 -39.53
C CYS A 336 55.08 102.81 -38.84
N ASN A 337 56.11 102.97 -37.99
CA ASN A 337 56.67 101.85 -37.24
C ASN A 337 55.71 101.31 -36.17
N THR A 338 54.94 102.19 -35.54
CA THR A 338 53.90 101.80 -34.58
C THR A 338 52.85 100.93 -35.26
N ILE A 339 52.33 101.34 -36.42
CA ILE A 339 51.37 100.55 -37.20
C ILE A 339 52.00 99.23 -37.68
N ARG A 340 53.28 99.25 -38.09
CA ARG A 340 54.00 98.04 -38.50
C ARG A 340 54.06 97.00 -37.37
N GLY A 341 54.22 97.44 -36.12
CA GLY A 341 54.23 96.58 -34.94
C GLY A 341 52.89 95.90 -34.65
N THR A 342 51.76 96.45 -35.13
CA THR A 342 50.41 95.92 -34.87
C THR A 342 49.90 94.98 -35.98
N LEU A 343 50.58 94.89 -37.12
CA LEU A 343 50.14 94.07 -38.28
C LEU A 343 49.87 92.60 -37.93
N SER A 344 50.59 92.02 -36.98
CA SER A 344 50.38 90.63 -36.56
C SER A 344 49.04 90.37 -35.90
N GLN A 345 48.37 91.41 -35.43
CA GLN A 345 47.06 91.32 -34.79
C GLN A 345 45.92 91.15 -35.81
N LEU A 346 46.13 91.52 -37.08
CA LEU A 346 45.21 91.22 -38.19
C LEU A 346 45.32 89.75 -38.61
N ALA A 347 44.79 88.86 -37.77
CA ALA A 347 44.77 87.41 -37.98
C ALA A 347 43.47 86.78 -37.42
N LEU A 348 43.19 85.55 -37.84
CA LEU A 348 42.13 84.72 -37.25
C LEU A 348 42.51 84.26 -35.84
N SER A 349 41.52 84.20 -34.94
CA SER A 349 41.72 83.66 -33.60
C SER A 349 41.49 82.15 -33.53
N ALA A 350 40.42 81.63 -34.16
CA ALA A 350 40.12 80.20 -34.23
C ALA A 350 40.62 79.57 -35.55
N ASN A 351 41.30 78.42 -35.47
CA ASN A 351 41.73 77.65 -36.65
C ASN A 351 41.09 76.26 -36.66
N PHE A 352 39.97 76.12 -37.38
CA PHE A 352 39.25 74.85 -37.51
C PHE A 352 39.86 73.87 -38.54
N HIS A 353 40.82 74.30 -39.36
CA HIS A 353 41.51 73.41 -40.33
C HIS A 353 42.59 72.55 -39.68
N GLY A 354 43.05 72.88 -38.48
CA GLY A 354 44.03 72.10 -37.72
C GLY A 354 43.43 70.98 -36.88
N LEU A 355 42.10 70.81 -36.91
CA LEU A 355 41.41 69.77 -36.15
C LEU A 355 41.45 68.44 -36.93
N PRO A 356 41.66 67.29 -36.24
CA PRO A 356 41.62 65.98 -36.88
C PRO A 356 40.22 65.71 -37.47
N ASP A 357 40.13 64.74 -38.37
CA ASP A 357 38.85 64.31 -38.93
C ASP A 357 38.27 63.11 -38.15
N VAL A 358 36.95 62.94 -38.20
CA VAL A 358 36.18 61.93 -37.46
C VAL A 358 35.57 60.85 -38.38
N GLU A 359 35.93 60.79 -39.67
CA GLU A 359 35.40 59.81 -40.63
C GLU A 359 35.70 58.36 -40.25
N ALA A 360 36.91 58.06 -39.76
CA ALA A 360 37.29 56.68 -39.41
C ALA A 360 36.48 56.12 -38.23
N PRO A 361 36.31 56.83 -37.09
CA PRO A 361 35.39 56.43 -36.04
C PRO A 361 33.93 56.28 -36.51
N LEU A 362 33.48 57.13 -37.45
CA LEU A 362 32.13 57.06 -38.01
C LEU A 362 31.93 55.80 -38.88
N ALA A 363 32.89 55.45 -39.72
CA ALA A 363 32.85 54.25 -40.56
C ALA A 363 32.86 52.96 -39.74
N ASN A 364 33.66 52.91 -38.67
CA ASN A 364 33.70 51.77 -37.75
C ASN A 364 32.37 51.60 -37.01
N LEU A 365 31.74 52.70 -36.59
CA LEU A 365 30.43 52.68 -35.94
C LEU A 365 29.32 52.17 -36.88
N ASP A 366 29.39 52.50 -38.18
CA ASP A 366 28.46 52.03 -39.21
C ASP A 366 28.57 50.54 -39.52
N ALA A 367 29.76 49.96 -39.37
CA ALA A 367 29.95 48.52 -39.49
C ALA A 367 29.27 47.76 -38.34
N VAL A 368 29.40 48.26 -37.11
CA VAL A 368 28.87 47.60 -35.92
C VAL A 368 27.34 47.73 -35.80
N LEU A 369 26.74 48.86 -36.19
CA LEU A 369 25.28 49.05 -36.16
C LEU A 369 24.48 48.10 -37.06
N LYS A 370 25.14 47.38 -37.99
CA LYS A 370 24.50 46.36 -38.84
C LYS A 370 24.26 45.02 -38.13
N THR A 371 24.92 44.79 -36.99
CA THR A 371 24.83 43.54 -36.24
C THR A 371 23.70 43.61 -35.21
N ASP A 372 22.72 42.70 -35.28
CA ASP A 372 21.55 42.70 -34.38
C ASP A 372 21.89 42.06 -33.01
N LEU A 373 22.33 42.90 -32.07
CA LEU A 373 22.69 42.53 -30.70
C LEU A 373 21.53 41.93 -29.89
N SER A 374 20.27 42.21 -30.23
CA SER A 374 19.10 41.71 -29.48
C SER A 374 18.92 40.20 -29.68
N ASN A 375 19.17 39.74 -30.91
CA ASN A 375 19.08 38.33 -31.30
C ASN A 375 20.12 37.45 -30.56
N ILE A 376 21.27 38.04 -30.21
CA ILE A 376 22.38 37.35 -29.54
C ILE A 376 21.99 36.84 -28.15
N VAL A 377 21.26 37.64 -27.36
CA VAL A 377 20.84 37.25 -25.99
C VAL A 377 19.67 36.25 -26.02
N GLN A 378 18.77 36.39 -27.00
CA GLN A 378 17.64 35.47 -27.18
C GLN A 378 18.11 34.04 -27.56
N LYS A 379 19.24 33.93 -28.27
CA LYS A 379 19.88 32.63 -28.55
C LYS A 379 20.37 31.91 -27.28
N GLY A 380 20.80 32.63 -26.24
CA GLY A 380 21.22 32.02 -24.98
C GLY A 380 20.07 31.30 -24.25
N TYR A 381 18.89 31.93 -24.16
CA TYR A 381 17.69 31.31 -23.58
C TYR A 381 17.19 30.13 -24.41
N SER A 382 17.23 30.24 -25.74
CA SER A 382 16.81 29.12 -26.59
C SER A 382 17.77 27.94 -26.46
N SER A 383 19.08 28.17 -26.29
CA SER A 383 20.08 27.13 -26.01
C SER A 383 19.81 26.41 -24.68
N PHE A 384 19.50 27.15 -23.59
CA PHE A 384 19.15 26.56 -22.30
C PHE A 384 17.80 25.82 -22.32
N ASN A 385 16.77 26.38 -22.96
CA ASN A 385 15.46 25.73 -23.10
C ASN A 385 15.50 24.48 -23.99
N ASN A 386 16.55 24.33 -24.82
CA ASN A 386 16.80 23.14 -25.62
C ASN A 386 17.45 21.98 -24.84
N THR A 387 17.65 22.10 -23.52
CA THR A 387 18.23 21.03 -22.68
C THR A 387 17.55 19.66 -22.87
N PRO A 388 16.20 19.53 -22.91
CA PRO A 388 15.55 18.24 -23.18
C PRO A 388 15.90 17.63 -24.54
N ARG A 389 16.08 18.48 -25.56
CA ARG A 389 16.48 18.07 -26.90
C ARG A 389 17.95 17.64 -26.93
N LEU A 390 18.84 18.38 -26.26
CA LEU A 390 20.26 18.03 -26.15
C LEU A 390 20.44 16.68 -25.43
N VAL A 391 19.71 16.47 -24.34
CA VAL A 391 19.69 15.18 -23.62
C VAL A 391 19.26 14.07 -24.55
N ARG A 392 18.19 14.26 -25.35
CA ARG A 392 17.72 13.29 -26.35
C ARG A 392 18.78 12.99 -27.42
N GLU A 393 19.49 14.00 -27.89
CA GLU A 393 20.53 13.86 -28.91
C GLU A 393 21.77 13.12 -28.37
N GLN A 394 22.19 13.40 -27.13
CA GLN A 394 23.31 12.71 -26.48
C GLN A 394 22.94 11.29 -26.01
N THR A 395 21.69 11.04 -25.62
CA THR A 395 21.19 9.69 -25.29
C THR A 395 20.69 8.92 -26.51
N LYS A 396 21.01 9.39 -27.74
CA LYS A 396 20.64 8.71 -28.98
C LYS A 396 21.19 7.29 -29.08
N GLU A 397 22.36 7.01 -28.50
CA GLU A 397 22.90 5.65 -28.42
C GLU A 397 21.98 4.73 -27.59
N ILE A 398 21.42 5.20 -26.49
CA ILE A 398 20.46 4.44 -25.68
C ILE A 398 19.13 4.26 -26.41
N LEU A 399 18.65 5.29 -27.10
CA LEU A 399 17.46 5.19 -27.96
C LEU A 399 17.69 4.19 -29.10
N SER A 400 18.91 4.12 -29.66
CA SER A 400 19.29 3.12 -30.65
C SER A 400 19.45 1.72 -30.06
N ALA A 401 19.78 1.61 -28.77
CA ALA A 401 19.83 0.37 -28.01
C ALA A 401 18.46 -0.04 -27.43
N LEU A 402 17.41 0.78 -27.56
CA LEU A 402 16.07 0.50 -27.04
C LEU A 402 15.47 -0.81 -27.60
N PRO A 403 15.67 -1.19 -28.88
CA PRO A 403 15.31 -2.52 -29.38
C PRO A 403 16.03 -3.65 -28.65
N LYS A 404 17.31 -3.46 -28.28
CA LYS A 404 18.08 -4.44 -27.50
C LYS A 404 17.57 -4.53 -26.06
N VAL A 405 17.26 -3.38 -25.42
CA VAL A 405 16.64 -3.34 -24.08
C VAL A 405 15.28 -4.05 -24.12
N LYS A 406 14.45 -3.77 -25.13
CA LYS A 406 13.19 -4.48 -25.34
C LYS A 406 13.41 -5.99 -25.46
N GLY A 407 14.39 -6.45 -26.25
CA GLY A 407 14.73 -7.86 -26.37
C GLY A 407 15.16 -8.51 -25.04
N LEU A 408 15.93 -7.81 -24.20
CA LEU A 408 16.32 -8.29 -22.87
C LEU A 408 15.12 -8.36 -21.91
N LEU A 409 14.23 -7.36 -21.96
CA LEU A 409 13.03 -7.34 -21.14
C LEU A 409 12.02 -8.39 -21.59
N ASP A 410 11.88 -8.63 -22.89
CA ASP A 410 11.05 -9.70 -23.46
C ASP A 410 11.61 -11.09 -23.09
N LYS A 411 12.94 -11.26 -23.13
CA LYS A 411 13.61 -12.47 -22.63
C LYS A 411 13.32 -12.71 -21.16
N SER A 412 13.43 -11.67 -20.33
CA SER A 412 13.13 -11.75 -18.89
C SER A 412 11.66 -12.14 -18.64
N GLY A 413 10.73 -11.56 -19.40
CA GLY A 413 9.32 -11.97 -19.36
C GLY A 413 9.10 -13.43 -19.78
N GLY A 414 9.82 -13.89 -20.80
CA GLY A 414 9.83 -15.29 -21.22
C GLY A 414 10.39 -16.23 -20.14
N GLU A 415 11.45 -15.84 -19.44
CA GLU A 415 12.02 -16.60 -18.31
C GLU A 415 11.06 -16.68 -17.12
N ILE A 416 10.32 -15.60 -16.82
CA ILE A 416 9.27 -15.58 -15.78
C ILE A 416 8.16 -16.59 -16.13
N VAL A 417 7.64 -16.55 -17.35
CA VAL A 417 6.61 -17.49 -17.82
C VAL A 417 7.15 -18.92 -17.92
N ALA A 418 8.41 -19.11 -18.30
CA ALA A 418 9.03 -20.43 -18.32
C ALA A 418 9.20 -21.01 -16.91
N PHE A 419 9.52 -20.17 -15.93
CA PHE A 419 9.65 -20.59 -14.52
C PHE A 419 8.31 -21.02 -13.93
N THR A 420 7.21 -20.29 -14.20
CA THR A 420 5.88 -20.71 -13.75
C THR A 420 5.46 -22.04 -14.38
N LYS A 421 5.82 -22.29 -15.65
CA LYS A 421 5.55 -23.55 -16.36
C LYS A 421 6.49 -24.70 -16.01
N MET A 422 7.65 -24.42 -15.41
CA MET A 422 8.57 -25.45 -14.93
C MET A 422 7.96 -26.25 -13.77
N PHE A 423 7.01 -25.64 -13.06
CA PHE A 423 6.24 -26.32 -12.04
C PHE A 423 5.13 -27.12 -12.73
N PRO A 424 5.03 -28.44 -12.49
CA PRO A 424 3.98 -29.28 -13.09
C PRO A 424 2.61 -29.04 -12.43
N VAL A 425 2.23 -27.76 -12.23
CA VAL A 425 0.96 -27.35 -11.61
C VAL A 425 -0.19 -27.87 -12.45
N GLU A 426 -0.16 -27.66 -13.77
CA GLU A 426 -1.22 -28.08 -14.68
C GLU A 426 -1.46 -29.61 -14.64
N PRO A 427 -0.45 -30.49 -14.87
CA PRO A 427 -0.65 -31.93 -14.74
C PRO A 427 -1.04 -32.39 -13.33
N ALA A 428 -0.50 -31.76 -12.28
CA ALA A 428 -0.83 -32.11 -10.90
C ALA A 428 -2.28 -31.75 -10.58
N LEU A 429 -2.75 -30.58 -11.00
CA LEU A 429 -4.13 -30.12 -10.80
C LEU A 429 -5.13 -30.85 -11.68
N GLU A 430 -4.74 -31.29 -12.88
CA GLU A 430 -5.57 -32.16 -13.72
C GLU A 430 -5.77 -33.53 -13.05
N ASN A 431 -4.68 -34.16 -12.58
CA ASN A 431 -4.74 -35.40 -11.82
C ASN A 431 -5.56 -35.25 -10.53
N PHE A 432 -5.39 -34.13 -9.82
CA PHE A 432 -6.16 -33.82 -8.63
C PHE A 432 -7.66 -33.66 -8.96
N THR A 433 -8.01 -32.92 -10.01
CA THR A 433 -9.41 -32.73 -10.45
C THR A 433 -10.04 -34.04 -10.88
N LYS A 434 -9.28 -34.93 -11.53
CA LYS A 434 -9.70 -36.29 -11.85
C LYS A 434 -9.96 -37.12 -10.59
N PHE A 435 -9.03 -37.09 -9.63
CA PHE A 435 -9.18 -37.74 -8.33
C PHE A 435 -10.43 -37.24 -7.59
N LEU A 436 -10.70 -35.94 -7.60
CA LEU A 436 -11.91 -35.36 -6.99
C LEU A 436 -13.18 -35.81 -7.68
N THR A 437 -13.17 -35.88 -9.01
CA THR A 437 -14.34 -36.32 -9.79
C THR A 437 -14.62 -37.81 -9.57
N GLU A 438 -13.59 -38.63 -9.51
CA GLU A 438 -13.71 -40.05 -9.17
C GLU A 438 -14.16 -40.26 -7.73
N SER A 439 -13.58 -39.53 -6.77
CA SER A 439 -13.98 -39.55 -5.36
C SER A 439 -15.43 -39.12 -5.18
N GLN A 440 -15.88 -38.07 -5.88
CA GLN A 440 -17.27 -37.63 -5.85
C GLN A 440 -18.21 -38.73 -6.34
N LYS A 441 -17.92 -39.34 -7.49
CA LYS A 441 -18.71 -40.43 -8.05
C LYS A 441 -18.77 -41.63 -7.10
N ASN A 442 -17.64 -41.97 -6.48
CA ASN A 442 -17.57 -43.05 -5.50
C ASN A 442 -18.43 -42.73 -4.28
N ILE A 443 -18.32 -41.53 -3.71
CA ILE A 443 -19.13 -41.11 -2.56
C ILE A 443 -20.63 -41.10 -2.89
N GLU A 444 -21.02 -40.55 -4.04
CA GLU A 444 -22.41 -40.53 -4.49
C GLU A 444 -22.98 -41.95 -4.68
N ALA A 445 -22.16 -42.90 -5.13
CA ALA A 445 -22.55 -44.32 -5.21
C ALA A 445 -22.81 -44.96 -3.84
N TYR A 446 -22.22 -44.43 -2.76
CA TYR A 446 -22.48 -44.89 -1.38
C TYR A 446 -23.72 -44.25 -0.74
N TYR A 447 -24.28 -43.16 -1.29
CA TYR A 447 -25.43 -42.49 -0.69
C TYR A 447 -26.65 -43.39 -0.46
N PRO A 448 -27.06 -44.28 -1.39
CA PRO A 448 -28.15 -45.22 -1.15
C PRO A 448 -27.85 -46.20 -0.01
N GLN A 449 -26.59 -46.63 0.14
CA GLN A 449 -26.18 -47.51 1.23
C GLN A 449 -26.20 -46.78 2.57
N ILE A 450 -25.79 -45.51 2.60
CA ILE A 450 -25.89 -44.65 3.79
C ILE A 450 -27.36 -44.44 4.18
N ASP A 451 -28.27 -44.23 3.23
CA ASP A 451 -29.71 -44.12 3.51
C ASP A 451 -30.26 -45.43 4.09
N GLN A 452 -29.86 -46.59 3.55
CA GLN A 452 -30.25 -47.88 4.10
C GLN A 452 -29.71 -48.10 5.52
N LEU A 453 -28.42 -47.81 5.75
CA LEU A 453 -27.81 -47.91 7.08
C LEU A 453 -28.47 -46.95 8.08
N ASP A 454 -28.77 -45.71 7.68
CA ASP A 454 -29.52 -44.77 8.54
C ASP A 454 -30.92 -45.28 8.84
N PHE A 455 -31.63 -45.83 7.85
CA PHE A 455 -32.95 -46.40 8.07
C PHE A 455 -32.92 -47.54 9.11
N TYR A 456 -31.97 -48.47 9.00
CA TYR A 456 -31.81 -49.56 9.99
C TYR A 456 -31.39 -49.04 11.36
N ARG A 457 -30.43 -48.10 11.43
CA ARG A 457 -30.00 -47.43 12.65
C ARG A 457 -31.18 -46.74 13.34
N TRP A 458 -31.94 -45.96 12.57
CA TRP A 458 -33.10 -45.20 13.04
C TRP A 458 -34.17 -46.13 13.60
N ILE A 459 -34.52 -47.22 12.88
CA ILE A 459 -35.47 -48.24 13.37
C ILE A 459 -34.95 -48.87 14.67
N GLY A 460 -33.69 -49.27 14.72
CA GLY A 460 -33.10 -49.88 15.92
C GLY A 460 -33.21 -48.99 17.15
N CYS A 461 -32.84 -47.72 17.02
CA CYS A 461 -32.98 -46.73 18.09
C CYS A 461 -34.45 -46.45 18.47
N VAL A 462 -35.38 -46.44 17.51
CA VAL A 462 -36.82 -46.31 17.78
C VAL A 462 -37.35 -47.52 18.56
N VAL A 463 -36.96 -48.75 18.20
CA VAL A 463 -37.37 -49.97 18.93
C VAL A 463 -36.89 -49.91 20.38
N ILE A 464 -35.65 -49.46 20.61
CA ILE A 464 -35.08 -49.26 21.96
C ILE A 464 -35.89 -48.21 22.74
N CYS A 465 -36.25 -47.08 22.11
CA CYS A 465 -37.10 -46.07 22.75
C CYS A 465 -38.50 -46.60 23.07
N CYS A 466 -39.08 -47.40 22.16
CA CYS A 466 -40.40 -48.02 22.33
C CYS A 466 -40.47 -48.95 23.54
N MET A 467 -39.36 -49.60 23.93
CA MET A 467 -39.32 -50.40 25.17
C MET A 467 -39.63 -49.55 26.42
N VAL A 468 -39.08 -48.32 26.49
CA VAL A 468 -39.36 -47.38 27.59
C VAL A 468 -40.77 -46.81 27.47
N VAL A 469 -41.20 -46.45 26.26
CA VAL A 469 -42.56 -45.95 26.02
C VAL A 469 -43.63 -46.99 26.40
N LEU A 470 -43.38 -48.28 26.18
CA LEU A 470 -44.29 -49.33 26.60
C LEU A 470 -44.43 -49.37 28.14
N VAL A 471 -43.32 -49.29 28.88
CA VAL A 471 -43.34 -49.20 30.35
C VAL A 471 -44.13 -47.97 30.81
N LEU A 472 -43.86 -46.81 30.19
CA LEU A 472 -44.59 -45.57 30.46
C LEU A 472 -46.09 -45.69 30.16
N THR A 473 -46.46 -46.35 29.08
CA THR A 473 -47.86 -46.55 28.69
C THR A 473 -48.60 -47.35 29.76
N PHE A 474 -47.99 -48.43 30.27
CA PHE A 474 -48.55 -49.20 31.39
C PHE A 474 -48.57 -48.41 32.71
N ASN A 475 -47.56 -47.58 32.99
CA ASN A 475 -47.56 -46.68 34.15
C ASN A 475 -48.71 -45.66 34.06
N PHE A 476 -48.86 -44.95 32.95
CA PHE A 476 -49.90 -43.93 32.79
C PHE A 476 -51.30 -44.54 32.77
N LEU A 477 -51.52 -45.64 32.04
CA LEU A 477 -52.82 -46.31 32.03
C LEU A 477 -53.14 -46.92 33.40
N GLY A 478 -52.14 -47.46 34.09
CA GLY A 478 -52.27 -47.95 35.46
C GLY A 478 -52.63 -46.85 36.46
N LEU A 479 -51.99 -45.68 36.34
CA LEU A 479 -52.30 -44.48 37.13
C LEU A 479 -53.71 -43.95 36.83
N LEU A 480 -54.11 -43.85 35.56
CA LEU A 480 -55.41 -43.35 35.15
C LEU A 480 -56.54 -44.28 35.61
N CYS A 481 -56.49 -45.56 35.25
CA CYS A 481 -57.50 -46.54 35.65
C CYS A 481 -57.51 -46.75 37.17
N GLY A 482 -56.34 -46.75 37.81
CA GLY A 482 -56.21 -46.89 39.25
C GLY A 482 -56.83 -45.71 39.99
N SER A 483 -56.55 -44.48 39.57
CA SER A 483 -57.02 -43.28 40.27
C SER A 483 -58.49 -42.97 40.00
N CYS A 484 -58.95 -43.11 38.74
CA CYS A 484 -60.36 -42.88 38.38
C CYS A 484 -61.27 -44.02 38.85
N GLY A 485 -60.75 -45.24 38.95
CA GLY A 485 -61.52 -46.40 39.41
C GLY A 485 -61.53 -46.61 40.92
N TYR A 486 -60.70 -45.87 41.67
CA TYR A 486 -60.57 -46.03 43.12
C TYR A 486 -61.75 -45.37 43.86
N ASP A 487 -62.53 -46.18 44.57
CA ASP A 487 -63.58 -45.71 45.46
C ASP A 487 -63.16 -45.85 46.92
N LYS A 488 -63.17 -44.73 47.65
CA LYS A 488 -62.82 -44.65 49.08
C LYS A 488 -63.79 -45.41 49.98
N ASN A 489 -65.04 -45.60 49.54
CA ASN A 489 -66.09 -46.24 50.33
C ASN A 489 -66.14 -47.76 50.13
N THR A 490 -65.35 -48.30 49.19
CA THR A 490 -65.25 -49.74 48.94
C THR A 490 -64.11 -50.36 49.74
N THR A 491 -64.33 -51.54 50.29
CA THR A 491 -63.29 -52.28 51.01
C THR A 491 -62.26 -52.86 50.03
N PRO A 492 -60.98 -53.04 50.43
CA PRO A 492 -59.95 -53.67 49.61
C PRO A 492 -60.36 -54.96 48.87
N THR A 493 -61.23 -55.79 49.47
CA THR A 493 -61.75 -57.04 48.86
C THR A 493 -62.84 -56.83 47.79
N THR A 494 -63.55 -55.69 47.80
CA THR A 494 -64.70 -55.41 46.91
C THR A 494 -64.42 -54.37 45.83
N ARG A 495 -63.15 -54.02 45.61
CA ARG A 495 -62.73 -52.99 44.63
C ARG A 495 -63.31 -53.19 43.23
N GLY A 496 -63.67 -52.07 42.61
CA GLY A 496 -64.21 -52.01 41.25
C GLY A 496 -63.26 -52.55 40.19
N CYS A 497 -63.84 -53.03 39.08
CA CYS A 497 -63.08 -53.63 37.97
C CYS A 497 -62.02 -52.67 37.38
N LEU A 498 -62.37 -51.38 37.28
CA LEU A 498 -61.47 -50.35 36.74
C LEU A 498 -60.22 -50.14 37.62
N SER A 499 -60.39 -50.05 38.94
CA SER A 499 -59.27 -49.96 39.90
C SER A 499 -58.39 -51.20 39.84
N ASN A 500 -58.99 -52.40 39.83
CA ASN A 500 -58.24 -53.65 39.77
C ASN A 500 -57.40 -53.75 38.49
N THR A 501 -57.96 -53.34 37.36
CA THR A 501 -57.24 -53.22 36.09
C THR A 501 -56.07 -52.25 36.19
N GLY A 502 -56.25 -51.08 36.80
CA GLY A 502 -55.16 -50.12 37.03
C GLY A 502 -53.99 -50.71 37.81
N GLY A 503 -54.28 -51.44 38.89
CA GLY A 503 -53.26 -52.14 39.65
C GLY A 503 -52.55 -53.28 38.89
N ASN A 504 -53.27 -54.01 38.03
CA ASN A 504 -52.66 -55.03 37.17
C ASN A 504 -51.77 -54.42 36.08
N LEU A 505 -52.15 -53.27 35.51
CA LEU A 505 -51.34 -52.54 34.53
C LEU A 505 -50.04 -52.00 35.15
N LEU A 506 -50.08 -51.50 36.40
CA LEU A 506 -48.87 -51.12 37.14
C LEU A 506 -47.94 -52.32 37.37
N MET A 507 -48.50 -53.51 37.65
CA MET A 507 -47.70 -54.73 37.77
C MET A 507 -47.14 -55.22 36.42
N ALA A 508 -47.87 -55.00 35.32
CA ALA A 508 -47.36 -55.26 33.98
C ALA A 508 -46.17 -54.35 33.64
N SER A 509 -46.23 -53.06 34.01
CA SER A 509 -45.11 -52.13 33.83
C SER A 509 -43.86 -52.58 34.59
N VAL A 510 -44.02 -53.11 35.81
CA VAL A 510 -42.93 -53.69 36.60
C VAL A 510 -42.30 -54.88 35.89
N GLY A 511 -43.12 -55.78 35.34
CA GLY A 511 -42.64 -56.93 34.56
C GLY A 511 -41.81 -56.51 33.36
N PHE A 512 -42.33 -55.61 32.51
CA PHE A 512 -41.59 -55.09 31.37
C PHE A 512 -40.33 -54.31 31.76
N SER A 513 -40.35 -53.61 32.90
CA SER A 513 -39.18 -52.90 33.41
C SER A 513 -38.04 -53.88 33.75
N PHE A 514 -38.31 -55.01 34.39
CA PHE A 514 -37.29 -56.04 34.64
C PHE A 514 -36.79 -56.70 33.34
N ILE A 515 -37.67 -56.92 32.36
CA ILE A 515 -37.31 -57.54 31.08
C ILE A 515 -36.40 -56.63 30.25
N PHE A 516 -36.71 -55.34 30.15
CA PHE A 516 -36.01 -54.43 29.24
C PHE A 516 -34.81 -53.70 29.88
N SER A 517 -34.83 -53.42 31.18
CA SER A 517 -33.84 -52.55 31.83
C SER A 517 -32.38 -52.98 31.63
N TRP A 518 -32.08 -54.28 31.72
CA TRP A 518 -30.72 -54.78 31.52
C TRP A 518 -30.26 -54.69 30.06
N VAL A 519 -31.17 -54.89 29.10
CA VAL A 519 -30.90 -54.70 27.65
C VAL A 519 -30.62 -53.24 27.36
N LEU A 520 -31.47 -52.34 27.87
CA LEU A 520 -31.31 -50.88 27.73
C LEU A 520 -30.00 -50.42 28.34
N MET A 521 -29.65 -50.89 29.54
CA MET A 521 -28.38 -50.55 30.18
C MET A 521 -27.18 -51.08 29.40
N GLY A 522 -27.27 -52.27 28.78
CA GLY A 522 -26.22 -52.78 27.89
C GLY A 522 -25.93 -51.86 26.71
N VAL A 523 -26.99 -51.34 26.06
CA VAL A 523 -26.85 -50.33 25.01
C VAL A 523 -26.24 -49.05 25.55
N VAL A 524 -26.69 -48.57 26.73
CA VAL A 524 -26.15 -47.35 27.36
C VAL A 524 -24.66 -47.48 27.65
N VAL A 525 -24.22 -48.56 28.30
CA VAL A 525 -22.79 -48.74 28.65
C VAL A 525 -21.93 -48.83 27.39
N THR A 526 -22.34 -49.61 26.39
CA THR A 526 -21.55 -49.77 25.16
C THR A 526 -21.40 -48.47 24.39
N SER A 527 -22.49 -47.72 24.21
CA SER A 527 -22.46 -46.43 23.52
C SER A 527 -21.81 -45.32 24.35
N PHE A 528 -21.91 -45.35 25.68
CA PHE A 528 -21.22 -44.42 26.59
C PHE A 528 -19.70 -44.55 26.49
N ILE A 529 -19.17 -45.77 26.54
CA ILE A 529 -17.72 -46.01 26.46
C ILE A 529 -17.19 -45.49 25.14
N VAL A 530 -17.84 -45.88 24.02
CA VAL A 530 -17.38 -45.50 22.67
C VAL A 530 -17.58 -44.00 22.44
N GLY A 531 -18.79 -43.49 22.59
CA GLY A 531 -19.13 -42.10 22.25
C GLY A 531 -18.46 -41.08 23.19
N GLY A 532 -18.38 -41.38 24.49
CA GLY A 532 -17.73 -40.49 25.45
C GLY A 532 -16.21 -40.44 25.27
N ASN A 533 -15.57 -41.56 24.93
CA ASN A 533 -14.14 -41.56 24.59
C ASN A 533 -13.87 -40.83 23.27
N VAL A 534 -14.69 -41.05 22.23
CA VAL A 534 -14.54 -40.32 20.96
C VAL A 534 -14.68 -38.81 21.18
N GLU A 535 -15.61 -38.39 22.03
CA GLU A 535 -15.76 -36.98 22.40
C GLU A 535 -14.48 -36.43 23.04
N LYS A 536 -13.95 -37.10 24.07
CA LYS A 536 -12.79 -36.64 24.85
C LYS A 536 -11.43 -36.79 24.18
N LEU A 537 -11.25 -37.82 23.35
CA LEU A 537 -9.96 -38.15 22.73
C LEU A 537 -9.85 -37.70 21.27
N VAL A 538 -10.97 -37.43 20.59
CA VAL A 538 -11.00 -37.06 19.17
C VAL A 538 -11.67 -35.71 18.95
N CYS A 539 -12.92 -35.52 19.36
CA CYS A 539 -13.71 -34.34 19.00
C CYS A 539 -13.25 -33.06 19.70
N GLU A 540 -13.10 -33.07 21.02
CA GLU A 540 -12.59 -31.92 21.77
C GLU A 540 -11.16 -31.51 21.32
N PRO A 541 -10.20 -32.46 21.14
CA PRO A 541 -8.87 -32.17 20.59
C PRO A 541 -8.85 -31.71 19.13
N LEU A 542 -9.84 -32.11 18.33
CA LEU A 542 -9.99 -31.67 16.95
C LEU A 542 -10.49 -30.22 16.90
N ALA A 543 -11.52 -29.89 17.69
CA ALA A 543 -12.08 -28.54 17.80
C ALA A 543 -11.05 -27.53 18.32
N ASN A 544 -10.29 -27.88 19.37
CA ASN A 544 -9.26 -27.02 19.94
C ASN A 544 -7.89 -27.13 19.23
N ARG A 545 -7.82 -27.89 18.12
CA ARG A 545 -6.64 -28.08 17.27
C ARG A 545 -5.43 -28.73 17.96
N GLN A 546 -5.62 -29.34 19.13
CA GLN A 546 -4.55 -30.09 19.82
C GLN A 546 -4.18 -31.38 19.12
N ILE A 547 -5.09 -31.98 18.34
CA ILE A 547 -4.83 -33.23 17.62
C ILE A 547 -3.72 -33.07 16.56
N PHE A 548 -3.60 -31.88 15.95
CA PHE A 548 -2.51 -31.58 15.01
C PHE A 548 -1.14 -31.64 15.69
N LYS A 549 -1.05 -31.28 16.98
CA LYS A 549 0.21 -31.39 17.74
C LYS A 549 0.70 -32.82 17.85
N ILE A 550 -0.17 -33.83 17.75
CA ILE A 550 0.23 -35.25 17.72
C ILE A 550 0.73 -35.63 16.34
N ILE A 551 -0.02 -35.28 15.29
CA ILE A 551 0.35 -35.56 13.88
C ILE A 551 1.68 -34.91 13.53
N ASP A 552 1.92 -33.70 14.04
CA ASP A 552 3.13 -32.90 13.81
C ASP A 552 4.31 -33.32 14.70
N THR A 553 4.12 -34.28 15.62
CA THR A 553 5.23 -34.77 16.44
C THR A 553 6.16 -35.67 15.59
N PRO A 554 7.49 -35.52 15.68
CA PRO A 554 8.41 -36.22 14.79
C PRO A 554 8.26 -37.75 14.83
N TYR A 555 8.32 -38.39 13.66
CA TYR A 555 8.24 -39.84 13.46
C TYR A 555 6.93 -40.49 13.93
N MET A 556 5.89 -39.69 14.23
CA MET A 556 4.64 -40.21 14.79
C MET A 556 3.74 -40.93 13.80
N VAL A 557 3.65 -40.48 12.55
CA VAL A 557 2.76 -41.09 11.55
C VAL A 557 3.50 -42.14 10.74
N HIS A 558 4.81 -41.96 10.53
CA HIS A 558 5.62 -42.87 9.74
C HIS A 558 7.05 -42.96 10.29
N PRO A 559 7.58 -44.18 10.56
CA PRO A 559 8.86 -44.36 11.24
C PRO A 559 10.07 -43.83 10.45
N ALA A 560 9.97 -43.80 9.12
CA ALA A 560 11.05 -43.30 8.25
C ALA A 560 10.98 -41.80 7.92
N LYS A 561 9.93 -41.08 8.35
CA LYS A 561 9.74 -39.66 8.01
C LYS A 561 9.66 -38.84 9.30
N LYS A 562 10.63 -37.95 9.52
CA LYS A 562 10.65 -37.02 10.65
C LYS A 562 9.35 -36.21 10.68
N ASN A 563 9.09 -35.40 9.66
CA ASN A 563 7.82 -34.69 9.51
C ASN A 563 6.96 -35.36 8.41
N PHE A 564 5.73 -35.76 8.76
CA PHE A 564 4.88 -36.54 7.86
C PHE A 564 4.42 -35.76 6.63
N LEU A 565 3.86 -34.56 6.84
CA LEU A 565 3.28 -33.73 5.80
C LEU A 565 4.30 -33.35 4.70
N PRO A 566 5.46 -32.74 5.03
CA PRO A 566 6.46 -32.42 4.01
C PRO A 566 7.12 -33.67 3.42
N GLY A 567 7.31 -34.74 4.19
CA GLY A 567 7.79 -36.01 3.66
C GLY A 567 6.80 -36.70 2.70
N MET A 568 5.51 -36.34 2.75
CA MET A 568 4.49 -36.78 1.79
C MET A 568 4.40 -35.86 0.57
N LEU A 569 4.39 -34.54 0.79
CA LEU A 569 4.18 -33.54 -0.27
C LEU A 569 5.44 -33.26 -1.09
N PHE A 570 6.59 -33.11 -0.44
CA PHE A 570 7.85 -32.69 -1.06
C PHE A 570 8.89 -33.81 -1.17
N GLN A 571 8.58 -35.00 -0.64
CA GLN A 571 9.53 -36.10 -0.45
C GLN A 571 10.76 -35.73 0.40
N ASP A 572 10.72 -34.60 1.11
CA ASP A 572 11.75 -34.15 2.06
C ASP A 572 11.14 -34.04 3.47
N PRO A 573 11.45 -34.98 4.39
CA PRO A 573 10.90 -34.97 5.73
C PRO A 573 11.58 -33.96 6.67
N ASN A 574 12.61 -33.22 6.24
CA ASN A 574 13.36 -32.28 7.08
C ASN A 574 12.81 -30.85 7.07
N ILE A 575 11.89 -30.52 6.16
CA ILE A 575 11.23 -29.21 6.11
C ILE A 575 10.35 -29.06 7.36
N ASP A 576 10.42 -27.90 8.03
CA ASP A 576 9.65 -27.60 9.24
C ASP A 576 8.20 -27.14 8.93
N LEU A 577 7.51 -27.88 8.06
CA LEU A 577 6.09 -27.66 7.76
C LEU A 577 5.21 -28.54 8.66
N THR A 578 4.28 -27.90 9.38
CA THR A 578 3.32 -28.58 10.26
C THR A 578 1.90 -28.56 9.68
N MET A 579 1.11 -29.61 9.92
CA MET A 579 -0.30 -29.65 9.58
C MET A 579 -1.08 -28.55 10.31
N GLY A 580 -0.72 -28.27 11.58
CA GLY A 580 -1.32 -27.19 12.34
C GLY A 580 -1.09 -25.80 11.74
N SER A 581 0.12 -25.50 11.25
CA SER A 581 0.41 -24.23 10.58
C SER A 581 -0.30 -24.13 9.23
N MET A 582 -0.25 -25.19 8.41
CA MET A 582 -0.95 -25.23 7.12
C MET A 582 -2.45 -25.02 7.29
N TYR A 583 -3.07 -25.72 8.24
CA TYR A 583 -4.50 -25.58 8.55
C TYR A 583 -4.83 -24.15 8.96
N ARG A 584 -4.04 -23.53 9.86
CA ARG A 584 -4.26 -22.16 10.33
C ARG A 584 -4.20 -21.16 9.18
N ASP A 585 -3.16 -21.23 8.37
CA ASP A 585 -2.98 -20.30 7.26
C ASP A 585 -4.11 -20.46 6.22
N CYS A 586 -4.55 -21.69 5.95
CA CYS A 586 -5.72 -21.92 5.09
C CYS A 586 -7.04 -21.49 5.74
N TYR A 587 -7.17 -21.62 7.06
CA TYR A 587 -8.34 -21.13 7.80
C TYR A 587 -8.44 -19.60 7.74
N GLU A 588 -7.31 -18.89 7.79
CA GLU A 588 -7.21 -17.44 7.57
C GLU A 588 -7.31 -17.04 6.08
N ASN A 589 -7.51 -18.01 5.19
CA ASN A 589 -7.65 -17.83 3.73
C ASN A 589 -6.38 -17.26 3.05
N HIS A 590 -5.20 -17.57 3.57
CA HIS A 590 -3.94 -17.27 2.89
C HIS A 590 -3.77 -18.11 1.61
N GLY A 591 -2.87 -17.67 0.74
CA GLY A 591 -2.49 -18.40 -0.46
C GLY A 591 -1.73 -19.70 -0.12
N LEU A 592 -1.90 -20.72 -0.96
CA LEU A 592 -1.28 -22.03 -0.76
C LEU A 592 0.26 -21.94 -0.67
N TYR A 593 0.87 -20.97 -1.36
CA TYR A 593 2.31 -20.74 -1.33
C TYR A 593 2.82 -20.43 0.09
N SER A 594 2.10 -19.59 0.84
CA SER A 594 2.42 -19.29 2.24
C SER A 594 2.08 -20.48 3.15
N ALA A 595 0.88 -21.07 2.99
CA ALA A 595 0.41 -22.15 3.87
C ALA A 595 1.28 -23.41 3.82
N LEU A 596 1.90 -23.69 2.67
CA LEU A 596 2.84 -24.79 2.47
C LEU A 596 4.31 -24.38 2.67
N GLN A 597 4.58 -23.12 3.01
CA GLN A 597 5.94 -22.56 3.13
C GLN A 597 6.82 -22.86 1.92
N LEU A 598 6.24 -22.74 0.72
CA LEU A 598 6.92 -23.07 -0.53
C LEU A 598 8.16 -22.21 -0.78
N GLU A 599 8.29 -21.06 -0.11
CA GLU A 599 9.49 -20.22 -0.16
C GLU A 599 10.79 -20.95 0.24
N THR A 600 10.69 -21.98 1.10
CA THR A 600 11.83 -22.76 1.60
C THR A 600 12.46 -23.64 0.52
N SER A 601 11.64 -24.15 -0.39
CA SER A 601 12.07 -24.97 -1.52
C SER A 601 12.12 -24.19 -2.84
N PHE A 602 11.25 -23.19 -2.99
CA PHE A 602 11.01 -22.43 -4.21
C PHE A 602 10.90 -20.93 -3.92
N ASN A 603 12.03 -20.24 -3.84
CA ASN A 603 12.04 -18.81 -3.56
C ASN A 603 11.74 -18.00 -4.83
N PHE A 604 10.45 -17.77 -5.11
CA PHE A 604 9.98 -17.01 -6.27
C PHE A 604 10.54 -15.59 -6.31
N ASN A 605 10.62 -14.93 -5.16
CA ASN A 605 11.16 -13.58 -5.03
C ASN A 605 12.65 -13.52 -5.40
N LYS A 606 13.45 -14.52 -4.99
CA LYS A 606 14.88 -14.60 -5.35
C LYS A 606 15.06 -14.81 -6.85
N PHE A 607 14.24 -15.68 -7.46
CA PHE A 607 14.26 -15.89 -8.91
C PHE A 607 13.88 -14.61 -9.66
N LEU A 608 12.74 -14.00 -9.34
CA LEU A 608 12.30 -12.76 -9.96
C LEU A 608 13.33 -11.64 -9.85
N ASN A 609 13.92 -11.44 -8.67
CA ASN A 609 14.95 -10.42 -8.51
C ASN A 609 16.18 -10.73 -9.38
N ALA A 610 16.61 -11.99 -9.48
CA ALA A 610 17.74 -12.36 -10.35
C ALA A 610 17.44 -12.14 -11.84
N THR A 611 16.23 -12.46 -12.29
CA THR A 611 15.80 -12.32 -13.69
C THR A 611 15.58 -10.87 -14.09
N VAL A 612 14.91 -10.09 -13.23
CA VAL A 612 14.52 -8.72 -13.54
C VAL A 612 15.69 -7.74 -13.37
N TYR A 613 16.59 -7.96 -12.41
CA TYR A 613 17.81 -7.16 -12.24
C TYR A 613 18.99 -7.72 -13.05
N ASN A 614 18.81 -7.84 -14.36
CA ASN A 614 19.85 -8.34 -15.26
C ASN A 614 21.09 -7.40 -15.31
N LEU A 615 22.29 -7.96 -15.18
CA LEU A 615 23.57 -7.23 -15.28
C LEU A 615 23.75 -6.47 -16.59
N GLU A 616 23.26 -6.99 -17.72
CA GLU A 616 23.32 -6.31 -19.02
C GLU A 616 22.39 -5.10 -19.08
N LEU A 617 21.19 -5.18 -18.49
CA LEU A 617 20.29 -4.04 -18.36
C LEU A 617 20.91 -2.96 -17.48
N ASN A 618 21.50 -3.36 -16.36
CA ASN A 618 22.17 -2.42 -15.46
C ASN A 618 23.36 -1.71 -16.14
N LYS A 619 24.11 -2.41 -16.99
CA LYS A 619 25.19 -1.78 -17.80
C LYS A 619 24.65 -0.73 -18.78
N ILE A 620 23.53 -1.01 -19.45
CA ILE A 620 22.90 -0.07 -20.39
C ILE A 620 22.28 1.13 -19.65
N PHE A 621 21.72 0.92 -18.47
CA PHE A 621 21.18 2.02 -17.66
C PHE A 621 22.30 2.90 -17.09
N ASN A 622 23.42 2.32 -16.67
CA ASN A 622 24.57 3.09 -16.17
C ASN A 622 25.40 3.76 -17.28
N SER A 623 25.14 3.47 -18.56
CA SER A 623 25.76 4.20 -19.69
C SER A 623 25.04 5.51 -20.03
N VAL A 624 24.00 5.90 -19.27
CA VAL A 624 23.37 7.22 -19.39
C VAL A 624 24.34 8.28 -18.88
N SER A 625 25.15 8.84 -19.78
CA SER A 625 25.94 10.04 -19.51
C SER A 625 25.45 11.17 -20.40
N VAL A 626 25.10 12.30 -19.77
CA VAL A 626 24.79 13.55 -20.46
C VAL A 626 25.89 14.52 -20.06
N ASP A 627 26.41 15.26 -21.03
CA ASP A 627 27.41 16.28 -20.79
C ASP A 627 26.87 17.64 -21.27
N LEU A 628 26.73 18.56 -20.32
CA LEU A 628 26.26 19.92 -20.59
C LEU A 628 27.42 20.92 -20.74
N GLN A 629 28.69 20.47 -20.64
CA GLN A 629 29.87 21.34 -20.77
C GLN A 629 29.98 22.02 -22.15
N GLY A 630 29.34 21.48 -23.19
CA GLY A 630 29.29 22.08 -24.53
C GLY A 630 28.21 23.15 -24.74
N MET A 631 27.40 23.49 -23.72
CA MET A 631 26.34 24.49 -23.84
C MET A 631 26.93 25.91 -23.80
N LEU A 632 27.33 26.43 -24.96
CA LEU A 632 27.73 27.83 -25.14
C LEU A 632 26.48 28.71 -25.13
N LEU A 633 26.41 29.64 -24.17
CA LEU A 633 25.33 30.64 -24.10
C LEU A 633 25.56 31.74 -25.15
N LEU A 634 26.83 32.06 -25.42
CA LEU A 634 27.24 33.04 -26.43
C LEU A 634 28.43 32.52 -27.24
N GLU A 635 28.24 32.39 -28.56
CA GLU A 635 29.30 32.02 -29.49
C GLU A 635 30.42 33.07 -29.51
N GLN A 636 31.64 32.65 -29.84
CA GLN A 636 32.81 33.53 -29.88
C GLN A 636 32.59 34.74 -30.80
N GLU A 637 31.91 34.54 -31.93
CA GLU A 637 31.52 35.61 -32.85
C GLU A 637 30.66 36.69 -32.16
N GLY A 638 29.76 36.31 -31.27
CA GLY A 638 28.95 37.25 -30.50
C GLY A 638 29.76 38.01 -29.44
N LYS A 639 30.80 37.38 -28.86
CA LYS A 639 31.73 38.03 -27.94
C LYS A 639 32.61 39.06 -28.67
N ASP A 640 33.13 38.69 -29.83
CA ASP A 640 33.96 39.55 -30.65
C ASP A 640 33.18 40.77 -31.16
N ASN A 641 31.94 40.58 -31.61
CA ASN A 641 31.04 41.68 -31.99
C ASN A 641 30.79 42.70 -30.84
N LEU A 642 30.67 42.22 -29.60
CA LEU A 642 30.53 43.09 -28.43
C LEU A 642 31.83 43.85 -28.11
N ILE A 643 32.99 43.22 -28.31
CA ILE A 643 34.29 43.87 -28.10
C ILE A 643 34.53 44.95 -29.16
N ASP A 644 34.21 44.66 -30.42
CA ASP A 644 34.28 45.62 -31.53
C ASP A 644 33.36 46.82 -31.30
N PHE A 645 32.21 46.59 -30.66
CA PHE A 645 31.29 47.63 -30.22
C PHE A 645 31.91 48.58 -29.19
N ALA A 646 32.75 48.09 -28.27
CA ALA A 646 33.44 48.94 -27.30
C ALA A 646 34.60 49.75 -27.91
N ASN A 647 35.15 49.29 -29.05
CA ASN A 647 36.41 49.76 -29.62
C ASN A 647 36.23 50.43 -30.99
N THR A 648 35.19 51.26 -31.16
CA THR A 648 34.88 51.95 -32.42
C THR A 648 35.83 53.13 -32.77
N GLY A 649 36.88 53.35 -31.97
CA GLY A 649 37.82 54.48 -32.13
C GLY A 649 37.30 55.83 -31.59
N VAL A 650 36.07 55.88 -31.06
CA VAL A 650 35.48 57.12 -30.52
C VAL A 650 36.27 57.63 -29.31
N GLY A 651 36.85 56.75 -28.50
CA GLY A 651 37.70 57.13 -27.36
C GLY A 651 39.04 57.77 -27.73
N GLU A 652 39.45 57.70 -29.00
CA GLU A 652 40.73 58.21 -29.50
C GLU A 652 40.63 59.65 -30.05
N ILE A 653 39.42 60.22 -30.09
CA ILE A 653 39.18 61.60 -30.53
C ILE A 653 39.79 62.59 -29.53
N ASP A 654 40.59 63.54 -30.02
CA ASP A 654 41.12 64.64 -29.21
C ASP A 654 40.05 65.70 -28.92
N TYR A 655 39.14 65.38 -28.00
CA TYR A 655 38.05 66.28 -27.59
C TYR A 655 38.56 67.63 -27.05
N GLN A 656 39.77 67.65 -26.49
CA GLN A 656 40.35 68.86 -25.92
C GLN A 656 40.75 69.86 -27.02
N ALA A 657 41.26 69.36 -28.16
CA ALA A 657 41.55 70.20 -29.33
C ALA A 657 40.29 70.90 -29.87
N TYR A 658 39.19 70.17 -30.08
CA TYR A 658 37.92 70.75 -30.56
C TYR A 658 37.36 71.79 -29.60
N LEU A 659 37.29 71.48 -28.29
CA LEU A 659 36.76 72.41 -27.30
C LEU A 659 37.62 73.67 -27.15
N THR A 660 38.94 73.56 -27.34
CA THR A 660 39.85 74.71 -27.27
C THR A 660 39.63 75.65 -28.45
N GLU A 661 39.51 75.13 -29.68
CA GLU A 661 39.29 75.97 -30.87
C GLU A 661 37.88 76.59 -30.90
N VAL A 662 36.84 75.85 -30.51
CA VAL A 662 35.46 76.35 -30.50
C VAL A 662 35.24 77.50 -29.52
N ASN A 663 36.09 77.67 -28.50
CA ASN A 663 35.98 78.74 -27.51
C ASN A 663 36.73 80.03 -27.88
N LYS A 664 37.46 80.07 -28.99
CA LYS A 664 38.20 81.26 -29.44
C LYS A 664 37.31 82.29 -30.16
N GLY A 665 37.75 83.54 -30.25
CA GLY A 665 37.07 84.58 -31.02
C GLY A 665 37.13 84.33 -32.54
N VAL A 666 36.50 85.19 -33.34
CA VAL A 666 36.61 85.11 -34.81
C VAL A 666 37.96 85.68 -35.28
N THR A 667 38.33 86.87 -34.79
CA THR A 667 39.61 87.55 -35.05
C THR A 667 40.42 87.73 -33.78
N VAL A 668 41.75 87.86 -33.89
CA VAL A 668 42.65 88.08 -32.74
C VAL A 668 42.45 89.45 -32.10
N VAL A 669 42.12 90.45 -32.92
CA VAL A 669 41.80 91.82 -32.51
C VAL A 669 40.43 92.22 -33.03
N ASP A 670 39.74 93.11 -32.33
CA ASP A 670 38.53 93.75 -32.84
C ASP A 670 38.87 94.63 -34.05
N LEU A 671 38.38 94.26 -35.23
CA LEU A 671 38.74 94.91 -36.48
C LEU A 671 38.27 96.38 -36.53
N LEU A 672 37.17 96.73 -35.86
CA LEU A 672 36.70 98.11 -35.80
C LEU A 672 37.63 98.97 -34.95
N SER A 673 38.03 98.48 -33.78
CA SER A 673 39.00 99.15 -32.91
C SER A 673 40.33 99.31 -33.63
N TYR A 674 40.82 98.24 -34.29
CA TYR A 674 42.04 98.30 -35.09
C TYR A 674 41.94 99.34 -36.22
N ALA A 675 40.82 99.39 -36.95
CA ALA A 675 40.60 100.37 -38.01
C ALA A 675 40.51 101.81 -37.47
N ASN A 676 39.86 102.02 -36.33
CA ASN A 676 39.76 103.33 -35.69
C ASN A 676 41.13 103.82 -35.20
N GLU A 677 41.93 102.94 -34.60
CA GLU A 677 43.31 103.25 -34.20
C GLU A 677 44.19 103.54 -35.43
N LEU A 678 44.06 102.74 -36.49
CA LEU A 678 44.80 102.95 -37.74
C LEU A 678 44.48 104.32 -38.36
N GLU A 679 43.21 104.72 -38.36
CA GLU A 679 42.78 106.03 -38.83
C GLU A 679 43.25 107.16 -37.91
N ALA A 680 43.18 107.00 -36.59
CA ALA A 680 43.68 107.99 -35.64
C ALA A 680 45.20 108.20 -35.73
N GLN A 681 45.95 107.13 -36.05
CA GLN A 681 47.37 107.22 -36.37
C GLN A 681 47.58 107.92 -37.72
N ALA A 682 46.76 107.63 -38.72
CA ALA A 682 46.81 108.30 -40.02
C ALA A 682 46.51 109.81 -39.91
N ASP A 683 45.59 110.23 -39.03
CA ASP A 683 45.25 111.64 -38.77
C ASP A 683 46.41 112.48 -38.21
N GLN A 684 47.39 111.83 -37.57
CA GLN A 684 48.61 112.51 -37.08
C GLN A 684 49.60 112.81 -38.20
N LEU A 685 49.39 112.27 -39.41
CA LEU A 685 50.28 112.46 -40.53
C LEU A 685 50.00 113.77 -41.29
N PRO A 686 51.02 114.36 -41.94
CA PRO A 686 50.81 115.46 -42.87
C PRO A 686 49.85 115.04 -43.99
N ARG A 687 48.89 115.92 -44.33
CA ARG A 687 47.92 115.66 -45.40
C ARG A 687 48.62 115.28 -46.70
N GLY A 688 48.29 114.12 -47.26
CA GLY A 688 48.98 113.58 -48.43
C GLY A 688 48.53 112.18 -48.85
N ALA A 689 49.26 111.58 -49.80
CA ALA A 689 48.94 110.26 -50.35
C ALA A 689 49.02 109.14 -49.30
N LEU A 690 50.00 109.18 -48.40
CA LEU A 690 50.21 108.16 -47.37
C LEU A 690 49.09 108.15 -46.31
N GLU A 691 48.69 109.34 -45.83
CA GLU A 691 47.56 109.51 -44.91
C GLU A 691 46.27 108.94 -45.52
N ASN A 692 45.97 109.31 -46.77
CA ASN A 692 44.80 108.79 -47.49
C ASN A 692 44.86 107.27 -47.71
N ALA A 693 46.03 106.71 -47.99
CA ALA A 693 46.20 105.26 -48.18
C ALA A 693 45.95 104.48 -46.87
N LEU A 694 46.48 104.98 -45.73
CA LEU A 694 46.24 104.37 -44.41
C LEU A 694 44.76 104.46 -43.99
N LYS A 695 44.08 105.58 -44.27
CA LYS A 695 42.63 105.70 -44.12
C LYS A 695 41.85 104.77 -45.05
N GLY A 696 42.35 104.55 -46.27
CA GLY A 696 41.82 103.56 -47.20
C GLY A 696 41.86 102.14 -46.63
N HIS A 697 42.98 101.74 -46.02
CA HIS A 697 43.08 100.45 -45.32
C HIS A 697 42.17 100.37 -44.10
N ALA A 698 42.06 101.43 -43.29
CA ALA A 698 41.09 101.47 -42.19
C ALA A 698 39.65 101.26 -42.70
N SER A 699 39.28 101.89 -43.83
CA SER A 699 37.97 101.65 -44.47
C SER A 699 37.82 100.21 -44.97
N SER A 700 38.85 99.63 -45.59
CA SER A 700 38.82 98.23 -46.05
C SER A 700 38.67 97.24 -44.89
N ILE A 701 39.38 97.47 -43.77
CA ILE A 701 39.25 96.65 -42.56
C ILE A 701 37.84 96.77 -41.97
N ARG A 702 37.24 97.97 -41.96
CA ARG A 702 35.81 98.14 -41.58
C ARG A 702 34.87 97.40 -42.53
N GLN A 703 35.16 97.38 -43.83
CA GLN A 703 34.38 96.65 -44.81
C GLN A 703 34.48 95.13 -44.58
N ILE A 704 35.68 94.58 -44.34
CA ILE A 704 35.87 93.17 -43.98
C ILE A 704 35.12 92.84 -42.68
N HIS A 705 35.18 93.72 -41.68
CA HIS A 705 34.41 93.54 -40.46
C HIS A 705 32.90 93.47 -40.76
N LYS A 706 32.36 94.44 -41.51
CA LYS A 706 30.93 94.51 -41.82
C LYS A 706 30.43 93.38 -42.74
N GLU A 707 31.23 92.97 -43.72
CA GLU A 707 30.82 92.01 -44.76
C GLU A 707 31.14 90.56 -44.39
N GLN A 708 32.13 90.32 -43.53
CA GLN A 708 32.58 88.96 -43.21
C GLN A 708 32.49 88.65 -41.72
N VAL A 709 33.00 89.52 -40.84
CA VAL A 709 32.98 89.25 -39.38
C VAL A 709 31.58 89.38 -38.80
N VAL A 710 30.84 90.45 -39.11
CA VAL A 710 29.47 90.68 -38.63
C VAL A 710 28.53 89.56 -39.06
N PRO A 711 28.51 89.09 -40.33
CA PRO A 711 27.76 87.89 -40.69
C PRO A 711 28.24 86.64 -39.98
N MET A 712 29.53 86.46 -39.66
CA MET A 712 29.98 85.31 -38.88
C MET A 712 29.57 85.38 -37.40
N GLU A 713 29.48 86.58 -36.82
CA GLU A 713 29.06 86.80 -35.42
C GLU A 713 27.55 86.85 -35.24
N GLN A 714 26.81 87.33 -36.25
CA GLN A 714 25.36 87.55 -36.19
C GLN A 714 24.56 86.53 -37.01
N ALA A 715 25.14 85.88 -38.03
CA ALA A 715 24.42 84.83 -38.74
C ALA A 715 24.25 83.64 -37.81
N THR A 716 22.99 83.30 -37.61
CA THR A 716 22.56 82.11 -36.87
C THR A 716 23.29 80.85 -37.34
N LYS A 717 23.70 80.74 -38.61
CA LYS A 717 24.41 79.58 -39.15
C LYS A 717 25.76 79.31 -38.46
N PHE A 718 26.62 80.32 -38.27
CA PHE A 718 27.97 80.12 -37.72
C PHE A 718 27.95 79.98 -36.19
N VAL A 719 27.16 80.80 -35.50
CA VAL A 719 26.96 80.69 -34.04
C VAL A 719 26.30 79.37 -33.65
N LYS A 720 25.28 78.93 -34.41
CA LYS A 720 24.64 77.61 -34.21
C LYS A 720 25.62 76.48 -34.51
N ALA A 721 26.42 76.56 -35.56
CA ALA A 721 27.44 75.55 -35.85
C ALA A 721 28.46 75.41 -34.70
N ARG A 722 28.93 76.52 -34.11
CA ARG A 722 29.80 76.48 -32.92
C ARG A 722 29.13 75.87 -31.69
N GLY A 723 27.88 76.28 -31.41
CA GLY A 723 27.10 75.74 -30.29
C GLY A 723 26.84 74.24 -30.43
N THR A 724 26.41 73.82 -31.63
CA THR A 724 26.19 72.42 -31.98
C THR A 724 27.48 71.62 -31.89
N LEU A 725 28.61 72.11 -32.44
CA LEU A 725 29.89 71.41 -32.37
C LEU A 725 30.34 71.21 -30.90
N SER A 726 30.22 72.24 -30.05
CA SER A 726 30.54 72.11 -28.61
C SER A 726 29.65 71.08 -27.90
N GLN A 727 28.36 71.07 -28.22
CA GLN A 727 27.40 70.15 -27.62
C GLN A 727 27.66 68.70 -28.06
N SER A 728 27.85 68.47 -29.36
CA SER A 728 28.15 67.15 -29.93
C SER A 728 29.47 66.60 -29.38
N ILE A 729 30.52 67.42 -29.28
CA ILE A 729 31.81 66.99 -28.72
C ILE A 729 31.72 66.65 -27.22
N LYS A 730 30.98 67.42 -26.41
CA LYS A 730 30.75 67.10 -24.99
C LYS A 730 29.94 65.81 -24.80
N LEU A 731 28.94 65.59 -25.66
CA LEU A 731 28.15 64.36 -25.64
C LEU A 731 29.02 63.16 -26.01
N LEU A 732 29.82 63.26 -27.07
CA LEU A 732 30.76 62.23 -27.49
C LEU A 732 31.79 61.89 -26.40
N GLN A 733 32.36 62.91 -25.73
CA GLN A 733 33.31 62.73 -24.62
C GLN A 733 32.71 61.98 -23.43
N LYS A 734 31.43 62.23 -23.13
CA LYS A 734 30.72 61.49 -22.07
C LYS A 734 30.48 60.05 -22.48
N THR A 735 29.96 59.85 -23.70
CA THR A 735 29.57 58.53 -24.19
C THR A 735 30.79 57.61 -24.38
N SER A 736 31.92 58.13 -24.83
CA SER A 736 33.16 57.34 -25.04
C SER A 736 33.71 56.71 -23.76
N ARG A 737 33.48 57.32 -22.59
CA ARG A 737 33.88 56.77 -21.29
C ARG A 737 32.91 55.71 -20.77
N GLU A 738 31.61 55.89 -21.03
CA GLU A 738 30.58 55.01 -20.51
C GLU A 738 30.41 53.72 -21.34
N LEU A 739 30.67 53.77 -22.65
CA LEU A 739 30.38 52.68 -23.57
C LEU A 739 31.19 51.40 -23.29
N PRO A 740 32.53 51.43 -23.13
CA PRO A 740 33.31 50.21 -22.88
C PRO A 740 32.94 49.54 -21.56
N ILE A 741 32.70 50.34 -20.51
CA ILE A 741 32.30 49.84 -19.18
C ILE A 741 30.96 49.10 -19.25
N LYS A 742 30.01 49.61 -20.03
CA LYS A 742 28.70 48.95 -20.20
C LYS A 742 28.85 47.60 -20.90
N VAL A 743 29.71 47.50 -21.91
CA VAL A 743 29.98 46.26 -22.67
C VAL A 743 30.71 45.21 -21.84
N THR A 744 31.77 45.58 -21.12
CA THR A 744 32.52 44.63 -20.29
C THR A 744 31.64 43.99 -19.21
N ASN A 745 30.72 44.77 -18.64
CA ASN A 745 29.75 44.25 -17.67
C ASN A 745 28.79 43.22 -18.27
N VAL A 746 28.44 43.35 -19.56
CA VAL A 746 27.63 42.37 -20.28
C VAL A 746 28.42 41.07 -20.47
N LEU A 747 29.66 41.17 -20.94
CA LEU A 747 30.52 40.01 -21.18
C LEU A 747 30.76 39.20 -19.90
N ASN A 748 31.10 39.87 -18.80
CA ASN A 748 31.34 39.23 -17.50
C ASN A 748 30.10 38.50 -16.95
N ALA A 749 28.89 39.04 -17.18
CA ALA A 749 27.66 38.41 -16.72
C ALA A 749 27.34 37.12 -17.50
N ILE A 750 27.65 37.10 -18.80
CA ILE A 750 27.49 35.91 -19.65
C ILE A 750 28.51 34.84 -19.25
N GLU A 751 29.78 35.19 -19.04
CA GLU A 751 30.82 34.25 -18.60
C GLU A 751 30.52 33.65 -17.22
N ALA A 752 29.95 34.43 -16.30
CA ALA A 752 29.52 33.92 -15.00
C ALA A 752 28.40 32.87 -15.11
N ALA A 753 27.45 33.06 -16.03
CA ALA A 753 26.39 32.08 -16.30
C ALA A 753 26.96 30.81 -16.97
N GLU A 754 27.88 30.95 -17.93
CA GLU A 754 28.58 29.82 -18.56
C GLU A 754 29.39 29.02 -17.53
N TYR A 755 30.05 29.69 -16.57
CA TYR A 755 30.79 29.04 -15.50
C TYR A 755 29.89 28.22 -14.56
N LEU A 756 28.73 28.76 -14.20
CA LEU A 756 27.75 28.04 -13.37
C LEU A 756 27.22 26.79 -14.06
N ILE A 757 26.94 26.87 -15.36
CA ILE A 757 26.54 25.72 -16.17
C ILE A 757 27.69 24.70 -16.21
N ALA A 758 28.92 25.12 -16.53
CA ALA A 758 30.05 24.20 -16.65
C ALA A 758 30.38 23.45 -15.34
N ASN A 759 30.23 24.09 -14.18
CA ASN A 759 30.67 23.52 -12.91
C ASN A 759 29.57 22.76 -12.15
N ASN A 760 28.32 23.25 -12.14
CA ASN A 760 27.22 22.60 -11.41
C ASN A 760 26.46 21.57 -12.26
N ALA A 761 26.43 21.73 -13.60
CA ALA A 761 25.62 20.86 -14.44
C ALA A 761 26.08 19.40 -14.41
N SER A 762 27.39 19.12 -14.37
CA SER A 762 27.87 17.74 -14.32
C SER A 762 27.39 17.00 -13.06
N HIS A 763 27.30 17.67 -11.91
CA HIS A 763 26.77 17.07 -10.68
C HIS A 763 25.25 16.86 -10.76
N VAL A 764 24.50 17.88 -11.19
CA VAL A 764 23.04 17.82 -11.33
C VAL A 764 22.64 16.73 -12.32
N VAL A 765 23.32 16.66 -13.46
CA VAL A 765 23.09 15.64 -14.49
C VAL A 765 23.30 14.25 -13.93
N LYS A 766 24.42 14.01 -13.23
CA LYS A 766 24.69 12.71 -12.61
C LYS A 766 23.63 12.34 -11.58
N GLN A 767 23.24 13.29 -10.73
CA GLN A 767 22.24 13.08 -9.70
C GLN A 767 20.85 12.77 -10.28
N GLU A 768 20.40 13.50 -11.29
CA GLU A 768 19.10 13.27 -11.92
C GLU A 768 19.11 12.00 -12.80
N ALA A 769 20.23 11.67 -13.44
CA ALA A 769 20.41 10.38 -14.14
C ALA A 769 20.30 9.19 -13.16
N ASP A 770 20.96 9.26 -12.00
CA ASP A 770 20.87 8.23 -10.95
C ASP A 770 19.43 8.08 -10.43
N LYS A 771 18.70 9.19 -10.25
CA LYS A 771 17.28 9.17 -9.84
C LYS A 771 16.41 8.52 -10.91
N PHE A 772 16.64 8.84 -12.18
CA PHE A 772 15.92 8.26 -13.31
C PHE A 772 16.15 6.75 -13.40
N ILE A 773 17.39 6.28 -13.27
CA ILE A 773 17.72 4.83 -13.25
C ILE A 773 17.03 4.14 -12.06
N LYS A 774 17.10 4.73 -10.86
CA LYS A 774 16.41 4.20 -9.68
C LYS A 774 14.90 4.14 -9.85
N LYS A 775 14.29 5.10 -10.57
CA LYS A 775 12.87 5.10 -10.92
C LYS A 775 12.52 3.93 -11.83
N LEU A 776 13.31 3.67 -12.88
CA LEU A 776 13.11 2.53 -13.77
C LEU A 776 13.21 1.18 -13.03
N LEU A 777 14.23 1.02 -12.19
CA LEU A 777 14.38 -0.15 -11.32
C LEU A 777 13.26 -0.27 -10.28
N GLY A 778 12.72 0.87 -9.84
CA GLY A 778 11.60 0.95 -8.92
C GLY A 778 10.32 0.29 -9.46
N TYR A 779 10.05 0.38 -10.76
CA TYR A 779 8.91 -0.31 -11.39
C TYR A 779 9.00 -1.82 -11.27
N PHE A 780 10.19 -2.37 -11.45
CA PHE A 780 10.45 -3.78 -11.28
C PHE A 780 10.37 -4.21 -9.82
N SER A 781 10.89 -3.40 -8.89
CA SER A 781 10.73 -3.62 -7.44
C SER A 781 9.26 -3.66 -7.03
N GLN A 782 8.42 -2.78 -7.59
CA GLN A 782 6.97 -2.78 -7.32
C GLN A 782 6.32 -4.07 -7.82
N TYR A 783 6.70 -4.54 -9.02
CA TYR A 783 6.22 -5.81 -9.55
C TYR A 783 6.63 -6.99 -8.67
N THR A 784 7.91 -7.11 -8.29
CA THR A 784 8.36 -8.25 -7.48
C THR A 784 7.74 -8.28 -6.08
N GLU A 785 7.54 -7.11 -5.47
CA GLU A 785 6.86 -6.97 -4.18
C GLU A 785 5.36 -7.29 -4.28
N TRP A 786 4.69 -6.81 -5.32
CA TRP A 786 3.29 -7.14 -5.60
C TRP A 786 3.10 -8.65 -5.82
N VAL A 787 3.93 -9.28 -6.66
CA VAL A 787 3.89 -10.73 -6.90
C VAL A 787 4.08 -11.51 -5.59
N LYS A 788 5.03 -11.10 -4.75
CA LYS A 788 5.26 -11.75 -3.45
C LYS A 788 3.98 -11.71 -2.61
N HIS A 789 3.38 -10.53 -2.45
CA HIS A 789 2.15 -10.37 -1.69
C HIS A 789 0.98 -11.17 -2.28
N SER A 790 0.80 -11.12 -3.60
CA SER A 790 -0.25 -11.87 -4.28
C SER A 790 -0.06 -13.38 -4.12
N LEU A 791 1.16 -13.91 -4.19
CA LEU A 791 1.40 -15.34 -3.93
C LEU A 791 1.10 -15.75 -2.48
N GLU A 792 1.42 -14.89 -1.52
CA GLU A 792 1.18 -15.14 -0.09
C GLU A 792 -0.30 -15.09 0.28
N MET A 793 -1.10 -14.23 -0.37
CA MET A 793 -2.46 -13.89 0.09
C MET A 793 -3.60 -14.14 -0.92
N GLU A 794 -3.34 -13.99 -2.22
CA GLU A 794 -4.40 -13.90 -3.24
C GLU A 794 -4.42 -15.07 -4.23
N VAL A 795 -3.25 -15.63 -4.56
CA VAL A 795 -3.10 -16.77 -5.46
C VAL A 795 -3.31 -18.06 -4.68
N ALA A 796 -4.15 -18.94 -5.23
CA ALA A 796 -4.50 -20.24 -4.68
C ALA A 796 -4.91 -20.15 -3.20
N GLN A 797 -5.84 -19.24 -2.88
CA GLN A 797 -6.43 -19.12 -1.55
C GLN A 797 -6.95 -20.48 -1.06
N CYS A 798 -6.39 -21.00 0.05
CA CYS A 798 -6.53 -22.41 0.40
C CYS A 798 -7.64 -22.72 1.43
N LYS A 799 -8.60 -21.81 1.65
CA LYS A 799 -9.78 -22.03 2.49
C LYS A 799 -10.57 -23.33 2.23
N PRO A 800 -10.69 -23.85 0.99
CA PRO A 800 -11.34 -25.13 0.75
C PRO A 800 -10.68 -26.29 1.51
N ILE A 801 -9.36 -26.24 1.74
CA ILE A 801 -8.62 -27.27 2.47
C ILE A 801 -9.01 -27.26 3.96
N SER A 802 -9.07 -26.08 4.60
CA SER A 802 -9.51 -25.99 6.00
C SER A 802 -11.00 -26.33 6.13
N ASN A 803 -11.84 -25.91 5.18
CA ASN A 803 -13.27 -26.20 5.18
C ASN A 803 -13.58 -27.70 5.17
N ILE A 804 -12.73 -28.53 4.54
CA ILE A 804 -12.88 -29.99 4.56
C ILE A 804 -12.67 -30.53 5.97
N ILE A 805 -11.64 -30.06 6.65
CA ILE A 805 -11.34 -30.49 8.02
C ILE A 805 -12.46 -30.04 8.96
N ASP A 806 -12.91 -28.79 8.82
CA ASP A 806 -14.03 -28.26 9.61
C ASP A 806 -15.34 -29.02 9.32
N SER A 807 -15.59 -29.37 8.06
CA SER A 807 -16.77 -30.16 7.67
C SER A 807 -16.69 -31.59 8.20
N LEU A 808 -15.49 -32.20 8.23
CA LEU A 808 -15.28 -33.52 8.81
C LEU A 808 -15.53 -33.51 10.33
N GLU A 809 -15.07 -32.46 11.01
CA GLU A 809 -15.34 -32.22 12.42
C GLU A 809 -16.85 -32.08 12.67
N ILE A 810 -17.52 -31.20 11.92
CA ILE A 810 -18.98 -30.98 12.05
C ILE A 810 -19.76 -32.28 11.85
N VAL A 811 -19.46 -33.03 10.78
CA VAL A 811 -20.17 -34.26 10.45
C VAL A 811 -19.90 -35.35 11.49
N SER A 812 -18.64 -35.56 11.88
CA SER A 812 -18.27 -36.65 12.77
C SER A 812 -18.63 -36.35 14.22
N CYS A 813 -18.30 -35.15 14.70
CA CYS A 813 -18.45 -34.76 16.09
C CYS A 813 -19.84 -34.18 16.36
N SER A 814 -20.20 -33.10 15.67
CA SER A 814 -21.44 -32.38 15.99
C SER A 814 -22.72 -33.09 15.52
N PHE A 815 -22.69 -33.78 14.37
CA PHE A 815 -23.88 -34.50 13.90
C PHE A 815 -24.00 -35.87 14.54
N ILE A 816 -22.91 -36.64 14.57
CA ILE A 816 -22.94 -38.06 14.99
C ILE A 816 -22.63 -38.21 16.47
N VAL A 817 -21.44 -37.81 16.94
CA VAL A 817 -20.98 -38.09 18.32
C VAL A 817 -21.85 -37.38 19.35
N ASP A 818 -22.17 -36.10 19.17
CA ASP A 818 -23.05 -35.36 20.10
C ASP A 818 -24.44 -36.01 20.20
N SER A 819 -24.98 -36.44 19.06
CA SER A 819 -26.28 -37.12 19.00
C SER A 819 -26.22 -38.50 19.66
N VAL A 820 -25.19 -39.31 19.39
CA VAL A 820 -25.00 -40.62 20.04
C VAL A 820 -24.81 -40.45 21.55
N ASN A 821 -24.07 -39.42 21.96
CA ASN A 821 -23.84 -39.13 23.36
C ASN A 821 -25.11 -38.71 24.08
N THR A 822 -25.93 -37.89 23.42
CA THR A 822 -27.24 -37.49 23.91
C THR A 822 -28.22 -38.66 23.97
N PHE A 823 -28.15 -39.59 23.00
CA PHE A 823 -28.99 -40.78 22.96
C PHE A 823 -28.78 -41.66 24.20
N TRP A 824 -27.53 -42.04 24.50
CA TRP A 824 -27.26 -42.88 25.66
C TRP A 824 -27.44 -42.13 26.98
N PHE A 825 -27.22 -40.82 27.01
CA PHE A 825 -27.45 -40.01 28.21
C PHE A 825 -28.93 -40.00 28.59
N GLY A 826 -29.83 -39.77 27.63
CA GLY A 826 -31.28 -39.83 27.84
C GLY A 826 -31.76 -41.23 28.27
N LEU A 827 -31.28 -42.28 27.61
CA LEU A 827 -31.61 -43.67 27.99
C LEU A 827 -31.00 -44.09 29.33
N GLY A 828 -29.80 -43.63 29.66
CA GLY A 828 -29.13 -43.90 30.93
C GLY A 828 -29.91 -43.31 32.09
N GLY A 829 -30.37 -42.06 31.95
CA GLY A 829 -31.30 -41.44 32.89
C GLY A 829 -32.59 -42.26 33.05
N CYS A 830 -33.13 -42.80 31.94
CA CYS A 830 -34.28 -43.68 32.02
C CYS A 830 -34.01 -44.96 32.83
N CYS A 831 -32.89 -45.65 32.55
CA CYS A 831 -32.55 -46.90 33.24
C CYS A 831 -32.40 -46.70 34.77
N LEU A 832 -31.82 -45.59 35.20
CA LEU A 832 -31.70 -45.25 36.61
C LEU A 832 -33.06 -45.02 37.27
N LEU A 833 -33.99 -44.35 36.57
CA LEU A 833 -35.33 -44.05 37.07
C LEU A 833 -36.31 -45.23 36.98
N LEU A 834 -35.99 -46.28 36.22
CA LEU A 834 -36.79 -47.51 36.20
C LEU A 834 -36.77 -48.23 37.57
N ILE A 835 -35.67 -48.17 38.33
CA ILE A 835 -35.60 -48.77 39.68
C ILE A 835 -36.65 -48.16 40.64
N PRO A 836 -36.66 -46.83 40.89
CA PRO A 836 -37.69 -46.23 41.74
C PRO A 836 -39.08 -46.40 41.13
N SER A 837 -39.24 -46.35 39.80
CA SER A 837 -40.52 -46.65 39.14
C SER A 837 -41.03 -48.04 39.51
N ILE A 838 -40.18 -49.08 39.50
CA ILE A 838 -40.57 -50.44 39.90
C ILE A 838 -41.07 -50.45 41.35
N ILE A 839 -40.31 -49.87 42.28
CA ILE A 839 -40.65 -49.88 43.71
C ILE A 839 -41.99 -49.17 43.94
N LEU A 840 -42.16 -48.00 43.35
CA LEU A 840 -43.36 -47.18 43.48
C LEU A 840 -44.58 -47.88 42.86
N SER A 841 -44.44 -48.47 41.65
CA SER A 841 -45.51 -49.22 41.00
C SER A 841 -45.95 -50.44 41.80
N VAL A 842 -45.02 -51.21 42.39
CA VAL A 842 -45.36 -52.36 43.25
C VAL A 842 -46.12 -51.91 44.50
N LYS A 843 -45.68 -50.82 45.14
CA LYS A 843 -46.34 -50.29 46.35
C LYS A 843 -47.71 -49.70 46.04
N LEU A 844 -47.83 -48.96 44.94
CA LEU A 844 -49.08 -48.33 44.53
C LEU A 844 -50.10 -49.36 44.02
N ALA A 845 -49.66 -50.40 43.31
CA ALA A 845 -50.53 -51.46 42.83
C ALA A 845 -51.33 -52.14 43.95
N LYS A 846 -50.76 -52.26 45.16
CA LYS A 846 -51.50 -52.77 46.33
C LYS A 846 -52.72 -51.92 46.71
N PHE A 847 -52.72 -50.61 46.42
CA PHE A 847 -53.88 -49.76 46.70
C PHE A 847 -54.96 -49.82 45.61
N TYR A 848 -54.67 -50.39 44.45
CA TYR A 848 -55.60 -50.44 43.33
C TYR A 848 -56.15 -51.84 43.03
N ARG A 849 -55.36 -52.89 43.27
CA ARG A 849 -55.78 -54.30 43.04
C ARG A 849 -56.81 -54.76 44.05
N ARG A 850 -57.75 -55.59 43.60
CA ARG A 850 -58.69 -56.29 44.49
C ARG A 850 -57.90 -57.31 45.32
N MET A 851 -58.10 -57.27 46.64
CA MET A 851 -57.43 -58.17 47.59
C MET A 851 -58.29 -59.39 47.91
N ASP A 852 -57.66 -60.48 48.33
CA ASP A 852 -58.36 -61.69 48.77
C ASP A 852 -58.75 -61.59 50.26
N THR A 853 -57.96 -60.87 51.06
CA THR A 853 -58.22 -60.65 52.50
C THR A 853 -57.86 -59.22 52.95
N GLU A 854 -58.45 -58.75 54.06
CA GLU A 854 -58.19 -57.43 54.67
C GLU A 854 -58.27 -57.50 56.20
N ASP A 855 -57.61 -56.57 56.90
CA ASP A 855 -57.76 -56.44 58.36
C ASP A 855 -59.18 -55.94 58.69
N VAL A 856 -59.89 -56.62 59.59
CA VAL A 856 -61.14 -56.12 60.19
C VAL A 856 -60.79 -55.45 61.51
N PHE A 857 -61.00 -54.13 61.61
CA PHE A 857 -61.02 -53.45 62.91
C PHE A 857 -62.49 -53.35 63.35
N ASP A 858 -62.81 -53.93 64.50
CA ASP A 858 -64.01 -53.52 65.25
C ASP A 858 -63.82 -52.05 65.58
N ASP A 859 -64.64 -51.18 64.97
CA ASP A 859 -64.89 -49.86 65.53
C ASP A 859 -65.49 -50.10 66.91
N GLY A 860 -64.64 -50.11 67.94
CA GLY A 860 -64.99 -50.23 69.34
C GLY A 860 -65.84 -49.04 69.78
N GLY A 861 -67.10 -49.02 69.35
CA GLY A 861 -68.19 -48.36 70.04
C GLY A 861 -68.57 -49.21 71.24
N GLU A 862 -67.74 -49.20 72.27
CA GLU A 862 -68.18 -49.60 73.60
C GLU A 862 -69.21 -48.55 74.08
N ASN A 863 -70.48 -48.80 73.78
CA ASN A 863 -71.59 -48.28 74.55
C ASN A 863 -71.55 -48.91 75.95
N TRP A 864 -70.87 -48.25 76.90
CA TRP A 864 -71.13 -48.45 78.32
C TRP A 864 -72.28 -47.54 78.73
N ASN A 865 -73.45 -48.15 78.99
CA ASN A 865 -74.42 -47.61 79.94
C ASN A 865 -73.92 -47.86 81.36
#